data_AF-A0A5N3ZY69-F1
#
_entry.id   AF-A0A5N3ZY69-F1
#
_cell.length_a   1.000
_cell.length_b   1.000
_cell.length_c   1.000
_cell.angle_alpha   90.00
_cell.angle_beta   90.00
_cell.angle_gamma   90.00
#
_symmetry.space_group_name_H-M   'P 1'
#
loop_
_entity.id
_entity.type
_entity.pdbx_description
1 polymer ?
#
loop_
_entity_poly.entity_id
_entity_poly.type
_entity_poly.pdbx_seq_one_letter_code
_entity_poly.pdbx_strand_id
1 'polypeptide(L)'
;PKRAVINVKNNDQFCFLWSIVAALYPVDKNADRVNNYPHFDQVLKRGSIKFPIKLTDIKIFEDLNDISINLYCVDKRNIFPFMLSSKVDNRKTVNLLVLVPSKSAKVHNSSNSYYHFAWIKNMSALLSAQLSRRGHKKFFCNICLNHFLSSDLVKKHTLKCHKVNKCSIRLPNDSEKILKFTHYSNMEKVPFTIYADLECILEKCDKANLPDTNTILYQKHTPFSIAFYLKCSYDESLSKFFSYRGQDCIQWFIKRLREIADWANEIVNTIVPMEVLNPLQMQNYLNAIVCHICEKPFTEDQIKVRDHHHMTGRYRGAAHQACNLNFNHSHVIPVVFHNLSGYDAHFFIRELATGFPGGIKLLPLNKEKYISFTKHVQNTSIDFRFIDSFRFMSSSIDTLSSYLDNEQKTITRAHCRNANEFHLLTRKGVFPYDYVDSWEKLNETALPSRDAFFSQLKNEAVSEADYEHANNIWSTFEIKTLGQYSDLYLMTDVLLLADIFENFRDTCLRTYRLDPLHYYTAPGLAFDAMLKVTDVKLELLSDIDQMMFIESGIRGGVAQCSMRYAKANNPYMKEKYNPNLETAYLMYYDINNLYGASMCEFLPCSDFSFVDDIQNLDILNHPDDSDVGYIVDCDLEYPLECHRLHSDLPLAPEHL
;
A
#
# COMPACT_ATOMS: atom_id res chain seq x y z
N PRO A 1 -8.22 -10.90 33.54
CA PRO A 1 -6.88 -10.42 33.97
C PRO A 1 -6.92 -9.71 35.34
N LYS A 2 -7.10 -10.44 36.45
CA LYS A 2 -6.95 -9.84 37.79
C LYS A 2 -5.44 -9.73 38.07
N ARG A 3 -4.92 -8.51 38.26
CA ARG A 3 -3.53 -8.18 38.69
C ARG A 3 -2.38 -8.34 37.66
N ALA A 4 -2.67 -8.44 36.36
CA ALA A 4 -1.63 -8.50 35.32
C ALA A 4 -1.00 -7.12 35.02
N VAL A 5 -1.77 -6.06 35.21
CA VAL A 5 -1.39 -4.66 35.01
C VAL A 5 -1.57 -3.93 36.33
N ILE A 6 -0.59 -3.09 36.69
CA ILE A 6 -0.64 -2.21 37.86
C ILE A 6 -0.76 -0.78 37.35
N ASN A 7 -1.90 -0.18 37.64
CA ASN A 7 -2.12 1.25 37.47
C ASN A 7 -1.94 1.93 38.82
N VAL A 8 -0.82 2.62 39.01
CA VAL A 8 -0.59 3.43 40.22
C VAL A 8 -1.49 4.64 40.12
N LYS A 9 -2.43 4.79 41.06
CA LYS A 9 -3.40 5.88 41.07
C LYS A 9 -2.73 7.17 41.52
N ASN A 10 -2.32 7.98 40.55
CA ASN A 10 -1.76 9.31 40.75
C ASN A 10 -2.73 10.38 40.22
N ASN A 11 -2.72 11.57 40.84
CA ASN A 11 -3.49 12.74 40.38
C ASN A 11 -2.59 13.80 39.71
N ASP A 12 -1.34 13.45 39.44
CA ASP A 12 -0.32 14.31 38.84
C ASP A 12 -0.05 13.93 37.36
N GLN A 13 0.87 14.65 36.71
CA GLN A 13 1.27 14.46 35.32
C GLN A 13 2.38 13.40 35.13
N PHE A 14 2.73 12.65 36.19
CA PHE A 14 3.90 11.78 36.25
C PHE A 14 3.56 10.28 36.23
N CYS A 15 2.42 9.90 35.64
CA CYS A 15 1.97 8.49 35.56
C CYS A 15 3.03 7.58 34.89
N PHE A 16 3.80 8.09 33.94
CA PHE A 16 4.95 7.41 33.35
C PHE A 16 6.00 7.04 34.42
N LEU A 17 6.46 8.02 35.20
CA LEU A 17 7.47 7.81 36.24
C LEU A 17 6.96 6.85 37.32
N TRP A 18 5.72 7.03 37.77
CA TRP A 18 5.09 6.11 38.73
C TRP A 18 5.02 4.68 38.19
N SER A 19 4.77 4.49 36.90
CA SER A 19 4.78 3.17 36.27
C SER A 19 6.18 2.55 36.21
N ILE A 20 7.21 3.35 35.92
CA ILE A 20 8.61 2.89 35.97
C ILE A 20 9.00 2.51 37.40
N VAL A 21 8.70 3.35 38.39
CA VAL A 21 8.98 3.05 39.81
C VAL A 21 8.28 1.77 40.23
N ALA A 22 7.02 1.58 39.84
CA ALA A 22 6.28 0.36 40.16
C ALA A 22 6.96 -0.90 39.61
N ALA A 23 7.57 -0.82 38.42
CA ALA A 23 8.32 -1.92 37.81
C ALA A 23 9.68 -2.16 38.46
N LEU A 24 10.35 -1.10 38.90
CA LEU A 24 11.66 -1.19 39.53
C LEU A 24 11.57 -1.66 40.99
N TYR A 25 10.56 -1.20 41.72
CA TYR A 25 10.30 -1.43 43.14
C TYR A 25 8.92 -2.09 43.35
N PRO A 26 8.73 -3.34 42.92
CA PRO A 26 7.41 -3.98 42.93
C PRO A 26 6.87 -4.23 44.33
N VAL A 27 5.58 -3.95 44.53
CA VAL A 27 4.86 -4.14 45.80
C VAL A 27 3.77 -5.21 45.62
N ASP A 28 3.54 -6.03 46.64
CA ASP A 28 2.58 -7.14 46.59
C ASP A 28 1.16 -6.78 47.04
N LYS A 29 1.02 -5.88 48.03
CA LYS A 29 -0.28 -5.45 48.57
C LYS A 29 -0.54 -3.99 48.23
N ASN A 30 -1.76 -3.68 47.78
CA ASN A 30 -2.19 -2.32 47.43
C ASN A 30 -1.22 -1.61 46.46
N ALA A 31 -0.75 -2.35 45.44
CA ALA A 31 0.20 -1.87 44.44
C ALA A 31 -0.34 -0.71 43.58
N ASP A 32 -1.62 -0.35 43.72
CA ASP A 32 -2.22 0.83 43.08
C ASP A 32 -1.99 2.13 43.87
N ARG A 33 -1.41 2.09 45.08
CA ARG A 33 -1.22 3.28 45.94
C ARG A 33 0.19 3.84 45.83
N VAL A 34 0.29 5.15 45.57
CA VAL A 34 1.55 5.90 45.46
C VAL A 34 2.43 5.77 46.72
N ASN A 35 1.84 5.85 47.93
CA ASN A 35 2.57 5.83 49.21
C ASN A 35 3.37 4.54 49.47
N ASN A 36 3.15 3.48 48.68
CA ASN A 36 3.88 2.23 48.81
C ASN A 36 5.19 2.21 48.00
N TYR A 37 5.45 3.26 47.22
CA TYR A 37 6.60 3.38 46.34
C TYR A 37 7.51 4.52 46.78
N PRO A 38 8.84 4.40 46.60
CA PRO A 38 9.72 5.56 46.76
C PRO A 38 9.32 6.65 45.78
N HIS A 39 9.51 7.91 46.17
CA HIS A 39 9.22 9.02 45.27
C HIS A 39 10.16 8.95 44.05
N PHE A 40 9.62 9.12 42.84
CA PHE A 40 10.38 8.92 41.61
C PHE A 40 11.65 9.77 41.53
N ASP A 41 11.65 10.99 42.10
CA ASP A 41 12.84 11.87 42.13
C ASP A 41 14.02 11.32 42.93
N GLN A 42 13.77 10.40 43.86
CA GLN A 42 14.84 9.80 44.67
C GLN A 42 15.53 8.65 43.94
N VAL A 43 14.87 8.05 42.95
CA VAL A 43 15.28 6.78 42.34
C VAL A 43 15.42 6.82 40.82
N LEU A 44 14.97 7.88 40.15
CA LEU A 44 15.05 8.07 38.71
C LEU A 44 15.70 9.41 38.37
N LYS A 45 16.48 9.43 37.29
CA LYS A 45 17.09 10.63 36.71
C LYS A 45 16.18 11.18 35.61
N ARG A 46 15.69 12.41 35.79
CA ARG A 46 14.80 13.09 34.81
C ARG A 46 15.54 13.92 33.77
N GLY A 47 16.74 14.41 34.08
CA GLY A 47 17.47 15.33 33.20
C GLY A 47 16.63 16.55 32.81
N SER A 48 16.71 16.96 31.54
CA SER A 48 15.94 18.07 30.96
C SER A 48 14.58 17.66 30.37
N ILE A 49 14.13 16.43 30.60
CA ILE A 49 12.88 15.90 30.03
C ILE A 49 11.67 16.57 30.70
N LYS A 50 10.72 17.04 29.88
CA LYS A 50 9.47 17.63 30.33
C LYS A 50 8.39 16.56 30.47
N PHE A 51 7.51 16.72 31.46
CA PHE A 51 6.39 15.81 31.71
C PHE A 51 5.04 16.54 31.57
N PRO A 52 3.98 15.87 31.06
CA PRO A 52 3.91 14.48 30.60
C PRO A 52 4.87 14.15 29.46
N ILE A 53 5.52 12.98 29.53
CA ILE A 53 6.64 12.64 28.64
C ILE A 53 6.18 12.55 27.18
N LYS A 54 6.98 13.08 26.25
CA LYS A 54 6.79 12.83 24.82
C LYS A 54 7.40 11.50 24.43
N LEU A 55 6.78 10.80 23.47
CA LEU A 55 7.29 9.51 22.99
C LEU A 55 8.72 9.59 22.44
N THR A 56 9.11 10.75 21.88
CA THR A 56 10.47 11.02 21.40
C THR A 56 11.51 11.03 22.51
N ASP A 57 11.11 11.39 23.73
CA ASP A 57 12.03 11.61 24.86
C ASP A 57 12.26 10.32 25.65
N ILE A 58 11.55 9.24 25.32
CA ILE A 58 11.69 7.93 25.98
C ILE A 58 13.08 7.35 25.79
N LYS A 59 13.67 7.48 24.59
CA LYS A 59 15.04 6.99 24.33
C LYS A 59 16.07 7.71 25.21
N ILE A 60 15.91 9.03 25.35
CA ILE A 60 16.74 9.84 26.26
C ILE A 60 16.57 9.34 27.70
N PHE A 61 15.34 9.04 28.11
CA PHE A 61 15.06 8.50 29.44
C PHE A 61 15.70 7.12 29.68
N GLU A 62 15.65 6.22 28.70
CA GLU A 62 16.30 4.92 28.73
C GLU A 62 17.83 5.04 28.90
N ASP A 63 18.47 5.99 28.21
CA ASP A 63 19.91 6.30 28.36
C ASP A 63 20.24 6.83 29.75
N LEU A 64 19.44 7.78 30.26
CA LEU A 64 19.68 8.40 31.55
C LEU A 64 19.59 7.40 32.72
N ASN A 65 18.72 6.40 32.62
CA ASN A 65 18.39 5.49 33.72
C ASN A 65 18.90 4.05 33.52
N ASP A 66 19.61 3.77 32.42
CA ASP A 66 20.17 2.45 32.09
C ASP A 66 19.12 1.32 32.08
N ILE A 67 17.95 1.59 31.51
CA ILE A 67 16.82 0.65 31.39
C ILE A 67 16.34 0.54 29.94
N SER A 68 15.62 -0.54 29.65
CA SER A 68 14.90 -0.71 28.37
C SER A 68 13.40 -0.61 28.62
N ILE A 69 12.66 0.13 27.79
CA ILE A 69 11.22 0.38 27.95
C ILE A 69 10.48 -0.09 26.71
N ASN A 70 9.55 -1.03 26.89
CA ASN A 70 8.62 -1.45 25.86
C ASN A 70 7.22 -0.90 26.16
N LEU A 71 6.62 -0.25 25.18
CA LEU A 71 5.27 0.25 25.22
C LEU A 71 4.34 -0.66 24.42
N TYR A 72 3.19 -0.98 25.00
CA TYR A 72 2.12 -1.73 24.38
C TYR A 72 0.85 -0.92 24.37
N CYS A 73 0.03 -1.02 23.32
CA CYS A 73 -1.28 -0.38 23.26
C CYS A 73 -2.39 -1.43 23.19
N VAL A 74 -3.62 -1.01 23.49
CA VAL A 74 -4.83 -1.82 23.31
C VAL A 74 -5.61 -1.27 22.13
N ASP A 75 -5.85 -2.10 21.13
CA ASP A 75 -6.86 -1.82 20.11
C ASP A 75 -7.99 -2.86 20.19
N LYS A 76 -9.21 -2.37 20.35
CA LYS A 76 -10.44 -3.12 20.68
C LYS A 76 -10.28 -4.01 21.92
N ARG A 77 -9.70 -5.20 21.76
CA ARG A 77 -9.47 -6.21 22.80
C ARG A 77 -8.09 -6.87 22.72
N ASN A 78 -7.28 -6.47 21.75
CA ASN A 78 -5.98 -7.06 21.46
C ASN A 78 -4.87 -6.10 21.90
N ILE A 79 -3.75 -6.67 22.34
CA ILE A 79 -2.59 -5.92 22.79
C ILE A 79 -1.54 -5.99 21.71
N PHE A 80 -0.94 -4.85 21.39
CA PHE A 80 0.07 -4.74 20.34
C PHE A 80 1.29 -3.99 20.86
N PRO A 81 2.50 -4.35 20.42
CA PRO A 81 3.68 -3.52 20.61
C PRO A 81 3.45 -2.16 19.93
N PHE A 82 3.57 -1.10 20.70
CA PHE A 82 3.43 0.29 20.23
C PHE A 82 4.80 0.93 19.97
N MET A 83 5.75 0.67 20.86
CA MET A 83 7.14 1.09 20.73
C MET A 83 8.00 0.12 21.52
N LEU A 84 9.01 -0.47 20.89
CA LEU A 84 9.93 -1.37 21.56
C LEU A 84 11.30 -0.71 21.70
N SER A 85 11.99 -1.00 22.79
CA SER A 85 13.36 -0.52 22.99
C SER A 85 14.28 -1.13 21.94
N SER A 86 15.20 -0.32 21.40
CA SER A 86 16.28 -0.81 20.53
C SER A 86 17.47 -1.33 21.33
N LYS A 87 17.46 -1.21 22.67
CA LYS A 87 18.54 -1.65 23.55
C LYS A 87 18.34 -3.12 23.92
N VAL A 88 19.20 -3.97 23.38
CA VAL A 88 19.15 -5.44 23.53
C VAL A 88 20.10 -5.95 24.62
N ASP A 89 20.83 -5.05 25.28
CA ASP A 89 21.75 -5.39 26.37
C ASP A 89 21.01 -5.98 27.58
N ASN A 90 21.73 -6.66 28.49
CA ASN A 90 21.20 -7.30 29.74
C ASN A 90 20.58 -6.31 30.77
N ARG A 91 20.17 -5.12 30.36
CA ARG A 91 19.48 -4.12 31.16
C ARG A 91 18.10 -4.61 31.60
N LYS A 92 17.59 -4.02 32.68
CA LYS A 92 16.24 -4.32 33.17
C LYS A 92 15.19 -3.76 32.20
N THR A 93 14.40 -4.65 31.60
CA THR A 93 13.31 -4.28 30.69
C THR A 93 12.01 -4.03 31.45
N VAL A 94 11.40 -2.88 31.20
CA VAL A 94 10.10 -2.47 31.75
C VAL A 94 9.04 -2.44 30.65
N ASN A 95 7.99 -3.23 30.82
CA ASN A 95 6.87 -3.29 29.88
C ASN A 95 5.72 -2.42 30.40
N LEU A 96 5.30 -1.43 29.62
CA LEU A 96 4.24 -0.49 29.96
C LEU A 96 3.06 -0.61 29.00
N LEU A 97 1.85 -0.49 29.53
CA LEU A 97 0.62 -0.35 28.76
C LEU A 97 0.28 1.14 28.62
N VAL A 98 0.10 1.57 27.37
CA VAL A 98 -0.31 2.92 26.99
C VAL A 98 -1.83 2.93 26.81
N LEU A 99 -2.50 3.78 27.58
CA LEU A 99 -3.93 4.01 27.51
C LEU A 99 -4.15 5.43 26.94
N VAL A 100 -4.91 5.51 25.85
CA VAL A 100 -5.30 6.78 25.23
C VAL A 100 -6.69 7.16 25.74
N PRO A 101 -6.94 8.41 26.16
CA PRO A 101 -8.28 8.85 26.53
C PRO A 101 -9.26 8.61 25.37
N SER A 102 -10.36 7.90 25.62
CA SER A 102 -11.39 7.70 24.60
C SER A 102 -12.05 9.02 24.24
N LYS A 103 -12.27 9.28 22.94
CA LYS A 103 -13.04 10.44 22.43
C LYS A 103 -14.48 10.52 22.99
N SER A 104 -14.96 9.46 23.65
CA SER A 104 -16.29 9.39 24.27
C SER A 104 -16.34 9.83 25.75
N ALA A 105 -15.21 10.16 26.39
CA ALA A 105 -15.23 10.76 27.71
C ALA A 105 -15.39 12.28 27.58
N LYS A 106 -16.63 12.78 27.76
CA LYS A 106 -16.90 14.20 28.01
C LYS A 106 -16.20 14.62 29.30
N VAL A 107 -14.92 14.97 29.24
CA VAL A 107 -14.23 15.70 30.29
C VAL A 107 -13.73 17.00 29.68
N HIS A 108 -14.13 18.08 30.32
CA HIS A 108 -13.98 19.47 29.91
C HIS A 108 -12.58 19.83 29.37
N ASN A 109 -12.60 20.61 28.28
CA ASN A 109 -11.60 21.61 27.88
C ASN A 109 -10.15 21.34 28.30
N SER A 110 -9.46 20.44 27.60
CA SER A 110 -8.05 20.67 27.28
C SER A 110 -7.70 19.98 25.97
N SER A 111 -7.12 20.73 25.04
CA SER A 111 -6.69 20.31 23.71
C SER A 111 -5.45 19.40 23.72
N ASN A 112 -5.02 18.87 24.87
CA ASN A 112 -3.84 18.00 24.98
C ASN A 112 -4.26 16.59 25.41
N SER A 113 -4.33 15.65 24.46
CA SER A 113 -4.47 14.23 24.80
C SER A 113 -3.12 13.72 25.32
N TYR A 114 -2.96 13.63 26.64
CA TYR A 114 -1.78 13.01 27.23
C TYR A 114 -1.95 11.48 27.30
N TYR A 115 -0.86 10.75 27.09
CA TYR A 115 -0.84 9.29 27.28
C TYR A 115 -0.85 8.94 28.76
N HIS A 116 -1.69 7.97 29.13
CA HIS A 116 -1.64 7.36 30.46
C HIS A 116 -0.84 6.06 30.39
N PHE A 117 0.06 5.85 31.34
CA PHE A 117 0.92 4.65 31.39
C PHE A 117 0.57 3.80 32.60
N ALA A 118 0.62 2.48 32.43
CA ALA A 118 0.48 1.52 33.51
C ALA A 118 1.50 0.39 33.35
N TRP A 119 1.99 -0.17 34.45
CA TRP A 119 3.00 -1.22 34.39
C TRP A 119 2.38 -2.59 34.09
N ILE A 120 2.91 -3.30 33.09
CA ILE A 120 2.59 -4.70 32.81
C ILE A 120 3.45 -5.60 33.71
N LYS A 121 2.92 -5.94 34.89
CA LYS A 121 3.60 -6.82 35.86
C LYS A 121 3.74 -8.25 35.34
N ASN A 122 2.77 -8.74 34.57
CA ASN A 122 2.80 -10.11 34.06
C ASN A 122 2.17 -10.20 32.67
N MET A 123 3.04 -10.31 31.65
CA MET A 123 2.63 -10.41 30.25
C MET A 123 1.82 -11.69 29.98
N SER A 124 2.24 -12.83 30.53
CA SER A 124 1.50 -14.09 30.38
C SER A 124 0.08 -13.98 30.93
N ALA A 125 -0.11 -13.45 32.13
CA ALA A 125 -1.43 -13.28 32.72
C ALA A 125 -2.31 -12.27 31.93
N LEU A 126 -1.68 -11.32 31.25
CA LEU A 126 -2.36 -10.33 30.41
C LEU A 126 -2.85 -10.96 29.09
N LEU A 127 -2.01 -11.74 28.41
CA LEU A 127 -2.29 -12.31 27.08
C LEU A 127 -2.95 -13.70 27.11
N SER A 128 -2.67 -14.54 28.12
CA SER A 128 -3.23 -15.91 28.18
C SER A 128 -4.76 -15.94 28.16
N ALA A 129 -5.41 -14.93 28.76
CA ALA A 129 -6.86 -14.80 28.77
C ALA A 129 -7.46 -14.53 27.37
N GLN A 130 -6.66 -14.07 26.41
CA GLN A 130 -7.07 -13.88 25.02
C GLN A 130 -6.97 -15.19 24.20
N LEU A 131 -6.13 -16.15 24.61
CA LEU A 131 -5.86 -17.37 23.84
C LEU A 131 -6.71 -18.57 24.25
N SER A 132 -6.91 -18.81 25.54
CA SER A 132 -7.77 -19.92 25.98
C SER A 132 -8.29 -19.74 27.40
N ARG A 133 -9.39 -20.45 27.72
CA ARG A 133 -9.90 -20.56 29.09
C ARG A 133 -9.20 -21.67 29.91
N ARG A 134 -8.24 -22.40 29.32
CA ARG A 134 -7.53 -23.51 29.96
C ARG A 134 -6.32 -22.99 30.76
N GLY A 135 -6.13 -23.51 31.97
CA GLY A 135 -5.20 -22.96 32.97
C GLY A 135 -3.71 -23.27 32.81
N HIS A 136 -3.23 -23.67 31.63
CA HIS A 136 -1.80 -23.97 31.43
C HIS A 136 -0.99 -22.67 31.32
N LYS A 137 0.16 -22.63 32.01
CA LYS A 137 1.08 -21.48 31.97
C LYS A 137 1.69 -21.37 30.57
N LYS A 138 1.45 -20.24 29.90
CA LYS A 138 2.05 -19.91 28.60
C LYS A 138 3.15 -18.86 28.79
N PHE A 139 4.25 -18.99 28.05
CA PHE A 139 5.33 -18.01 28.03
C PHE A 139 5.27 -17.24 26.72
N PHE A 140 5.56 -15.93 26.74
CA PHE A 140 5.40 -15.07 25.57
C PHE A 140 6.71 -14.35 25.24
N CYS A 141 7.00 -14.19 23.96
CA CYS A 141 8.01 -13.25 23.49
C CYS A 141 7.47 -11.82 23.60
N ASN A 142 8.28 -10.89 24.12
CA ASN A 142 7.87 -9.48 24.30
C ASN A 142 7.80 -8.70 22.98
N ILE A 143 8.40 -9.19 21.89
CA ILE A 143 8.37 -8.56 20.57
C ILE A 143 7.22 -9.12 19.74
N CYS A 144 7.32 -10.39 19.32
CA CYS A 144 6.34 -10.98 18.40
C CYS A 144 5.01 -11.33 19.05
N LEU A 145 4.95 -11.38 20.39
CA LEU A 145 3.79 -11.80 21.18
C LEU A 145 3.29 -13.24 20.93
N ASN A 146 4.10 -14.09 20.27
CA ASN A 146 3.83 -15.52 20.17
C ASN A 146 4.13 -16.25 21.49
N HIS A 147 3.52 -17.43 21.65
CA HIS A 147 3.54 -18.19 22.89
C HIS A 147 4.25 -19.53 22.77
N PHE A 148 4.91 -19.93 23.86
CA PHE A 148 5.77 -21.11 23.95
C PHE A 148 5.43 -21.91 25.21
N LEU A 149 5.78 -23.20 25.18
CA LEU A 149 5.51 -24.13 26.27
C LEU A 149 6.46 -23.95 27.47
N SER A 150 7.66 -23.41 27.25
CA SER A 150 8.66 -23.21 28.30
C SER A 150 9.38 -21.87 28.16
N SER A 151 9.96 -21.39 29.27
CA SER A 151 10.79 -20.17 29.26
C SER A 151 12.06 -20.30 28.45
N ASP A 152 12.62 -21.50 28.34
CA ASP A 152 13.88 -21.71 27.61
C ASP A 152 13.68 -21.68 26.10
N LEU A 153 12.52 -22.15 25.61
CA LEU A 153 12.11 -21.95 24.22
C LEU A 153 11.96 -20.46 23.90
N VAL A 154 11.36 -19.66 24.79
CA VAL A 154 11.29 -18.20 24.61
C VAL A 154 12.69 -17.61 24.51
N LYS A 155 13.63 -17.97 25.40
CA LYS A 155 15.00 -17.44 25.35
C LYS A 155 15.67 -17.74 24.01
N LYS A 156 15.56 -18.98 23.52
CA LYS A 156 16.10 -19.38 22.21
C LYS A 156 15.48 -18.55 21.07
N HIS A 157 14.16 -18.43 21.05
CA HIS A 157 13.43 -17.63 20.07
C HIS A 157 13.80 -16.14 20.13
N THR A 158 13.86 -15.55 21.32
CA THR A 158 14.13 -14.13 21.55
C THR A 158 15.47 -13.69 20.96
N LEU A 159 16.50 -14.53 20.99
CA LEU A 159 17.81 -14.24 20.39
C LEU A 159 17.72 -13.96 18.88
N LYS A 160 16.90 -14.72 18.15
CA LYS A 160 16.67 -14.52 16.72
C LYS A 160 15.65 -13.41 16.46
N CYS A 161 14.51 -13.46 17.16
CA CYS A 161 13.41 -12.51 17.00
C CYS A 161 13.84 -11.05 17.23
N HIS A 162 14.71 -10.77 18.20
CA HIS A 162 15.23 -9.41 18.42
C HIS A 162 16.11 -8.88 17.29
N LYS A 163 16.78 -9.76 16.52
CA LYS A 163 17.64 -9.35 15.42
C LYS A 163 16.84 -8.93 14.18
N VAL A 164 15.81 -9.73 13.85
CA VAL A 164 15.10 -9.59 12.57
C VAL A 164 13.73 -8.93 12.69
N ASN A 165 13.06 -9.01 13.84
CA ASN A 165 11.68 -8.60 14.01
C ASN A 165 11.52 -7.39 14.95
N LYS A 166 10.58 -6.50 14.59
CA LYS A 166 10.26 -5.28 15.33
C LYS A 166 8.76 -5.12 15.64
N CYS A 167 7.93 -6.12 15.29
CA CYS A 167 6.49 -6.04 15.45
C CYS A 167 5.89 -7.35 16.00
N SER A 168 4.61 -7.29 16.39
CA SER A 168 3.84 -8.50 16.67
C SER A 168 3.60 -9.29 15.40
N ILE A 169 3.73 -10.62 15.46
CA ILE A 169 3.50 -11.50 14.32
C ILE A 169 2.26 -12.35 14.57
N ARG A 170 1.37 -12.37 13.58
CA ARG A 170 0.22 -13.27 13.54
C ARG A 170 0.51 -14.40 12.56
N LEU A 171 0.60 -15.61 13.08
CA LEU A 171 0.69 -16.83 12.27
C LEU A 171 -0.69 -17.23 11.74
N PRO A 172 -0.76 -17.92 10.57
CA PRO A 172 -2.00 -18.50 10.07
C PRO A 172 -2.52 -19.56 11.06
N ASN A 173 -3.85 -19.64 11.18
CA ASN A 173 -4.50 -20.78 11.85
C ASN A 173 -4.77 -21.92 10.84
N ASP A 174 -5.27 -23.06 11.31
CA ASP A 174 -5.53 -24.23 10.45
C ASP A 174 -6.47 -23.95 9.26
N SER A 175 -7.39 -22.98 9.39
CA SER A 175 -8.29 -22.57 8.29
C SER A 175 -7.65 -21.59 7.30
N GLU A 176 -6.57 -20.92 7.71
CA GLU A 176 -5.82 -19.95 6.90
C GLU A 176 -4.48 -20.52 6.39
N LYS A 177 -4.12 -21.75 6.81
CA LYS A 177 -2.85 -22.39 6.51
C LYS A 177 -2.64 -22.61 5.01
N ILE A 178 -3.71 -22.87 4.27
CA ILE A 178 -3.63 -23.10 2.83
C ILE A 178 -4.08 -21.84 2.08
N LEU A 179 -3.12 -21.22 1.41
CA LEU A 179 -3.35 -20.12 0.50
C LEU A 179 -3.71 -20.67 -0.89
N LYS A 180 -4.81 -20.19 -1.44
CA LYS A 180 -5.33 -20.54 -2.77
C LYS A 180 -6.22 -19.42 -3.28
N PHE A 181 -6.57 -19.45 -4.56
CA PHE A 181 -7.49 -18.45 -5.09
C PHE A 181 -8.90 -18.58 -4.49
N THR A 182 -9.37 -17.48 -3.87
CA THR A 182 -10.70 -17.39 -3.27
C THR A 182 -11.54 -16.21 -3.77
N HIS A 183 -10.92 -15.24 -4.45
CA HIS A 183 -11.56 -13.97 -4.80
C HIS A 183 -12.31 -14.02 -6.14
N TYR A 184 -13.21 -15.00 -6.30
CA TYR A 184 -13.99 -15.15 -7.54
C TYR A 184 -14.82 -13.90 -7.88
N SER A 185 -15.33 -13.17 -6.88
CA SER A 185 -16.04 -11.90 -7.10
C SER A 185 -15.20 -10.85 -7.86
N ASN A 186 -13.86 -10.93 -7.81
CA ASN A 186 -13.00 -9.99 -8.53
C ASN A 186 -12.97 -10.24 -10.05
N MET A 187 -13.57 -11.34 -10.51
CA MET A 187 -13.78 -11.61 -11.93
C MET A 187 -14.90 -10.73 -12.52
N GLU A 188 -15.78 -10.20 -11.66
CA GLU A 188 -16.84 -9.29 -12.05
C GLU A 188 -16.27 -7.92 -12.44
N LYS A 189 -16.64 -7.40 -13.61
CA LYS A 189 -16.21 -6.05 -14.02
C LYS A 189 -16.90 -5.03 -13.12
N VAL A 190 -16.13 -4.16 -12.47
CA VAL A 190 -16.66 -3.11 -11.60
C VAL A 190 -17.59 -2.20 -12.42
N PRO A 191 -18.85 -1.97 -11.96
CA PRO A 191 -19.88 -1.28 -12.75
C PRO A 191 -19.60 0.21 -12.94
N PHE A 192 -19.18 0.89 -11.87
CA PHE A 192 -18.93 2.34 -11.88
C PHE A 192 -17.51 2.65 -11.45
N THR A 193 -16.86 3.57 -12.14
CA THR A 193 -15.48 4.01 -11.84
C THR A 193 -15.35 5.49 -12.12
N ILE A 194 -14.55 6.18 -11.31
CA ILE A 194 -14.26 7.61 -11.49
C ILE A 194 -12.77 7.74 -11.81
N TYR A 195 -12.43 8.43 -12.89
CA TYR A 195 -11.07 8.88 -13.20
C TYR A 195 -10.99 10.36 -12.91
N ALA A 196 -10.02 10.82 -12.13
CA ALA A 196 -9.98 12.19 -11.67
C ALA A 196 -8.56 12.74 -11.63
N ASP A 197 -8.48 14.07 -11.73
CA ASP A 197 -7.24 14.83 -11.60
C ASP A 197 -7.54 16.27 -11.14
N LEU A 198 -6.54 16.97 -10.61
CA LEU A 198 -6.67 18.35 -10.14
C LEU A 198 -5.53 19.23 -10.63
N GLU A 199 -5.79 20.53 -10.68
CA GLU A 199 -4.77 21.52 -11.00
C GLU A 199 -4.60 22.54 -9.88
N CYS A 200 -3.34 22.94 -9.68
CA CYS A 200 -2.93 23.83 -8.60
C CYS A 200 -2.29 25.11 -9.15
N ILE A 201 -2.59 26.23 -8.50
CA ILE A 201 -1.83 27.47 -8.61
C ILE A 201 -0.57 27.30 -7.78
N LEU A 202 0.58 27.67 -8.34
CA LEU A 202 1.90 27.53 -7.70
C LEU A 202 2.37 28.86 -7.12
N GLU A 203 1.81 29.24 -5.97
CA GLU A 203 2.16 30.47 -5.27
C GLU A 203 3.64 30.44 -4.84
N LYS A 204 4.44 31.41 -5.29
CA LYS A 204 5.85 31.52 -4.90
C LYS A 204 5.97 31.90 -3.42
N CYS A 205 6.85 31.21 -2.69
CA CYS A 205 7.11 31.48 -1.29
C CYS A 205 8.37 32.35 -1.12
N ASP A 206 8.30 33.35 -0.25
CA ASP A 206 9.46 34.17 0.09
C ASP A 206 10.47 33.35 0.90
N LYS A 207 11.72 33.29 0.40
CA LYS A 207 12.84 32.55 1.00
C LYS A 207 13.26 33.02 2.40
N ALA A 208 12.62 34.06 2.95
CA ALA A 208 13.09 34.80 4.11
C ALA A 208 12.56 34.30 5.48
N ASN A 209 11.59 33.37 5.54
CA ASN A 209 10.85 33.10 6.78
C ASN A 209 10.77 31.61 7.20
N LEU A 210 11.90 30.89 7.23
CA LEU A 210 11.97 29.61 7.94
C LEU A 210 13.13 29.60 8.95
N PRO A 211 12.85 29.56 10.27
CA PRO A 211 13.90 29.40 11.27
C PRO A 211 14.48 27.98 11.22
N ASP A 212 15.80 27.87 11.11
CA ASP A 212 16.63 26.66 11.30
C ASP A 212 16.13 25.34 10.67
N THR A 213 15.75 25.36 9.39
CA THR A 213 15.56 24.13 8.61
C THR A 213 16.44 24.14 7.36
N ASN A 214 17.09 23.01 7.04
CA ASN A 214 17.83 22.80 5.79
C ASN A 214 16.92 22.70 4.55
N THR A 215 15.64 23.09 4.67
CA THR A 215 14.61 22.91 3.65
C THR A 215 14.08 24.28 3.24
N ILE A 216 14.26 24.65 1.97
CA ILE A 216 13.79 25.91 1.40
C ILE A 216 12.41 25.66 0.80
N LEU A 217 11.35 26.19 1.43
CA LEU A 217 10.01 26.21 0.84
C LEU A 217 10.00 27.28 -0.27
N TYR A 218 9.83 26.86 -1.53
CA TYR A 218 9.86 27.79 -2.67
C TYR A 218 8.50 27.96 -3.36
N GLN A 219 7.59 26.99 -3.24
CA GLN A 219 6.23 27.04 -3.79
C GLN A 219 5.20 26.46 -2.81
N LYS A 220 4.01 27.07 -2.82
CA LYS A 220 2.80 26.58 -2.15
C LYS A 220 1.76 26.27 -3.22
N HIS A 221 1.27 25.05 -3.22
CA HIS A 221 0.33 24.55 -4.21
C HIS A 221 -1.09 24.70 -3.67
N THR A 222 -1.93 25.46 -4.37
CA THR A 222 -3.34 25.69 -3.99
C THR A 222 -4.23 25.17 -5.11
N PRO A 223 -5.07 24.14 -4.89
CA PRO A 223 -6.00 23.65 -5.91
C PRO A 223 -6.92 24.76 -6.41
N PHE A 224 -7.08 24.87 -7.72
CA PHE A 224 -8.00 25.83 -8.36
C PHE A 224 -8.98 25.17 -9.32
N SER A 225 -8.70 23.96 -9.77
CA SER A 225 -9.56 23.19 -10.66
C SER A 225 -9.52 21.70 -10.33
N ILE A 226 -10.62 21.02 -10.58
CA ILE A 226 -10.73 19.56 -10.49
C ILE A 226 -11.65 19.07 -11.59
N ALA A 227 -11.29 17.95 -12.20
CA ALA A 227 -12.14 17.28 -13.17
C ALA A 227 -12.17 15.78 -12.92
N PHE A 228 -13.26 15.15 -13.34
CA PHE A 228 -13.38 13.71 -13.29
C PHE A 228 -14.34 13.16 -14.36
N TYR A 229 -14.06 11.95 -14.80
CA TYR A 229 -14.89 11.17 -15.70
C TYR A 229 -15.49 9.98 -14.93
N LEU A 230 -16.82 9.97 -14.80
CA LEU A 230 -17.57 8.82 -14.31
C LEU A 230 -17.81 7.87 -15.48
N LYS A 231 -17.29 6.64 -15.39
CA LYS A 231 -17.45 5.57 -16.38
C LYS A 231 -18.42 4.52 -15.85
N CYS A 232 -19.42 4.16 -16.66
CA CYS A 232 -20.27 3.00 -16.47
C CYS A 232 -19.83 1.87 -17.43
N SER A 233 -19.68 0.65 -16.92
CA SER A 233 -19.16 -0.48 -17.72
C SER A 233 -20.22 -1.20 -18.55
N TYR A 234 -21.51 -1.00 -18.27
CA TYR A 234 -22.61 -1.72 -18.92
C TYR A 234 -23.58 -0.81 -19.69
N ASP A 235 -23.52 0.51 -19.51
CA ASP A 235 -24.35 1.49 -20.21
C ASP A 235 -23.59 2.81 -20.37
N GLU A 236 -23.14 3.10 -21.60
CA GLU A 236 -22.35 4.31 -21.89
C GLU A 236 -23.13 5.60 -21.67
N SER A 237 -24.46 5.57 -21.72
CA SER A 237 -25.29 6.78 -21.52
C SER A 237 -25.21 7.31 -20.08
N LEU A 238 -24.78 6.46 -19.14
CA LEU A 238 -24.54 6.83 -17.74
C LEU A 238 -23.14 7.39 -17.52
N SER A 239 -22.22 7.24 -18.48
CA SER A 239 -20.88 7.81 -18.39
C SER A 239 -20.94 9.32 -18.60
N LYS A 240 -20.19 10.08 -17.79
CA LYS A 240 -20.24 11.55 -17.84
C LYS A 240 -18.96 12.21 -17.33
N PHE A 241 -18.53 13.25 -18.05
CA PHE A 241 -17.45 14.14 -17.64
C PHE A 241 -17.97 15.30 -16.79
N PHE A 242 -17.20 15.66 -15.76
CA PHE A 242 -17.48 16.77 -14.86
C PHE A 242 -16.20 17.56 -14.63
N SER A 243 -16.29 18.89 -14.63
CA SER A 243 -15.18 19.77 -14.28
C SER A 243 -15.68 20.99 -13.50
N TYR A 244 -14.81 21.53 -12.66
CA TYR A 244 -15.08 22.76 -11.94
C TYR A 244 -13.79 23.50 -11.59
N ARG A 245 -13.74 24.78 -12.01
CA ARG A 245 -12.69 25.73 -11.66
C ARG A 245 -13.22 26.75 -10.66
N GLY A 246 -12.65 26.78 -9.46
CA GLY A 246 -13.07 27.65 -8.37
C GLY A 246 -12.26 27.41 -7.09
N GLN A 247 -12.28 28.37 -6.16
CA GLN A 247 -11.56 28.27 -4.88
C GLN A 247 -12.10 27.14 -3.99
N ASP A 248 -13.36 26.78 -4.18
CA ASP A 248 -14.08 25.71 -3.49
C ASP A 248 -14.13 24.41 -4.30
N CYS A 249 -13.21 24.21 -5.25
CA CYS A 249 -13.23 23.05 -6.15
C CYS A 249 -13.18 21.71 -5.40
N ILE A 250 -12.45 21.65 -4.29
CA ILE A 250 -12.38 20.46 -3.44
C ILE A 250 -13.74 20.21 -2.78
N GLN A 251 -14.38 21.22 -2.18
CA GLN A 251 -15.71 21.07 -1.58
C GLN A 251 -16.74 20.67 -2.63
N TRP A 252 -16.67 21.25 -3.83
CA TRP A 252 -17.51 20.87 -4.96
C TRP A 252 -17.33 19.40 -5.32
N PHE A 253 -16.09 18.92 -5.43
CA PHE A 253 -15.80 17.52 -5.73
C PHE A 253 -16.35 16.57 -4.66
N ILE A 254 -16.12 16.87 -3.38
CA ILE A 254 -16.63 16.06 -2.28
C ILE A 254 -18.17 16.04 -2.25
N LYS A 255 -18.82 17.16 -2.56
CA LYS A 255 -20.28 17.22 -2.71
C LYS A 255 -20.76 16.36 -3.89
N ARG A 256 -20.07 16.42 -5.04
CA ARG A 256 -20.38 15.58 -6.20
C ARG A 256 -20.24 14.09 -5.91
N LEU A 257 -19.20 13.68 -5.18
CA LEU A 257 -19.06 12.29 -4.73
C LEU A 257 -20.26 11.87 -3.88
N ARG A 258 -20.75 12.73 -2.98
CA ARG A 258 -21.96 12.42 -2.20
C ARG A 258 -23.19 12.22 -3.10
N GLU A 259 -23.42 13.13 -4.06
CA GLU A 259 -24.53 13.02 -5.02
C GLU A 259 -24.43 11.74 -5.86
N ILE A 260 -23.24 11.37 -6.32
CA ILE A 260 -22.98 10.14 -7.06
C ILE A 260 -23.25 8.91 -6.18
N ALA A 261 -22.88 8.93 -4.90
CA ALA A 261 -23.17 7.82 -4.00
C ALA A 261 -24.67 7.63 -3.77
N ASP A 262 -25.43 8.72 -3.57
CA ASP A 262 -26.88 8.63 -3.41
C ASP A 262 -27.54 8.07 -4.69
N TRP A 263 -27.14 8.57 -5.87
CA TRP A 263 -27.59 8.07 -7.17
C TRP A 263 -27.22 6.59 -7.42
N ALA A 264 -25.97 6.22 -7.21
CA ALA A 264 -25.51 4.84 -7.41
C ALA A 264 -26.18 3.87 -6.43
N ASN A 265 -26.49 4.33 -5.21
CA ASN A 265 -27.22 3.54 -4.23
C ASN A 265 -28.66 3.24 -4.69
N GLU A 266 -29.34 4.14 -5.40
CA GLU A 266 -30.65 3.86 -6.00
C GLU A 266 -30.54 2.75 -7.07
N ILE A 267 -29.52 2.82 -7.93
CA ILE A 267 -29.29 1.81 -8.97
C ILE A 267 -28.99 0.45 -8.33
N VAL A 268 -28.05 0.39 -7.39
CA VAL A 268 -27.59 -0.87 -6.80
C VAL A 268 -28.67 -1.56 -5.96
N ASN A 269 -29.58 -0.79 -5.34
CA ASN A 269 -30.71 -1.35 -4.60
C ASN A 269 -31.91 -1.70 -5.48
N THR A 270 -31.90 -1.32 -6.76
CA THR A 270 -32.98 -1.68 -7.69
C THR A 270 -32.81 -3.13 -8.13
N ILE A 271 -33.80 -3.97 -7.79
CA ILE A 271 -33.80 -5.38 -8.18
C ILE A 271 -34.18 -5.50 -9.66
N VAL A 272 -33.22 -5.87 -10.50
CA VAL A 272 -33.48 -6.20 -11.91
C VAL A 272 -33.73 -7.71 -12.02
N PRO A 273 -34.92 -8.15 -12.49
CA PRO A 273 -35.17 -9.57 -12.68
C PRO A 273 -34.31 -10.12 -13.81
N MET A 274 -33.92 -11.40 -13.69
CA MET A 274 -33.22 -12.10 -14.76
C MET A 274 -34.07 -12.11 -16.03
N GLU A 275 -33.43 -11.82 -17.17
CA GLU A 275 -34.04 -11.94 -18.48
C GLU A 275 -34.48 -13.38 -18.76
N VAL A 276 -35.53 -13.54 -19.56
CA VAL A 276 -35.98 -14.87 -19.99
C VAL A 276 -34.91 -15.46 -20.91
N LEU A 277 -34.36 -16.62 -20.53
CA LEU A 277 -33.36 -17.32 -21.34
C LEU A 277 -33.92 -17.67 -22.71
N ASN A 278 -33.15 -17.36 -23.75
CA ASN A 278 -33.47 -17.83 -25.10
C ASN A 278 -33.22 -19.36 -25.21
N PRO A 279 -33.73 -20.04 -26.25
CA PRO A 279 -33.61 -21.50 -26.39
C PRO A 279 -32.16 -22.01 -26.33
N LEU A 280 -31.22 -21.28 -26.92
CA LEU A 280 -29.80 -21.63 -26.90
C LEU A 280 -29.20 -21.51 -25.50
N GLN A 281 -29.49 -20.44 -24.77
CA GLN A 281 -29.05 -20.25 -23.39
C GLN A 281 -29.64 -21.32 -22.47
N MET A 282 -30.91 -21.69 -22.65
CA MET A 282 -31.54 -22.76 -21.90
C MET A 282 -30.85 -24.11 -22.17
N GLN A 283 -30.55 -24.41 -23.44
CA GLN A 283 -29.81 -25.61 -23.80
C GLN A 283 -28.40 -25.62 -23.19
N ASN A 284 -27.69 -24.50 -23.25
CA ASN A 284 -26.37 -24.35 -22.62
C ASN A 284 -26.44 -24.58 -21.10
N TYR A 285 -27.45 -24.04 -20.43
CA TYR A 285 -27.67 -24.25 -19.00
C TYR A 285 -27.92 -25.73 -18.66
N LEU A 286 -28.79 -26.40 -19.42
CA LEU A 286 -29.13 -27.82 -19.21
C LEU A 286 -27.89 -28.70 -19.40
N ASN A 287 -27.10 -28.45 -20.45
CA ASN A 287 -25.91 -29.22 -20.80
C ASN A 287 -24.66 -28.84 -19.98
N ALA A 288 -24.69 -27.75 -19.21
CA ALA A 288 -23.55 -27.33 -18.41
C ALA A 288 -23.21 -28.38 -17.33
N ILE A 289 -21.98 -28.90 -17.43
CA ILE A 289 -21.36 -29.86 -16.49
C ILE A 289 -20.39 -29.18 -15.52
N VAL A 290 -20.03 -27.92 -15.77
CA VAL A 290 -19.07 -27.14 -14.99
C VAL A 290 -19.68 -25.78 -14.63
N CYS A 291 -19.41 -25.29 -13.41
CA CYS A 291 -19.79 -23.96 -12.97
C CYS A 291 -18.93 -22.90 -13.68
N HIS A 292 -19.56 -21.88 -14.29
CA HIS A 292 -18.82 -20.84 -15.00
C HIS A 292 -18.02 -19.88 -14.10
N ILE A 293 -18.28 -19.86 -12.78
CA ILE A 293 -17.63 -18.96 -11.81
C ILE A 293 -16.35 -19.59 -11.26
N CYS A 294 -16.47 -20.78 -10.66
CA CYS A 294 -15.34 -21.46 -10.04
C CYS A 294 -14.67 -22.50 -10.96
N GLU A 295 -15.24 -22.73 -12.14
CA GLU A 295 -14.72 -23.65 -13.16
C GLU A 295 -14.64 -25.12 -12.69
N LYS A 296 -15.36 -25.47 -11.62
CA LYS A 296 -15.44 -26.84 -11.07
C LYS A 296 -16.69 -27.57 -11.55
N PRO A 297 -16.63 -28.92 -11.66
CA PRO A 297 -17.76 -29.72 -12.07
C PRO A 297 -18.93 -29.63 -11.07
N PHE A 298 -20.14 -29.85 -11.57
CA PHE A 298 -21.31 -30.07 -10.73
C PHE A 298 -21.32 -31.51 -10.22
N THR A 299 -21.48 -31.70 -8.91
CA THR A 299 -21.70 -33.01 -8.29
C THR A 299 -23.20 -33.26 -8.05
N GLU A 300 -23.60 -34.52 -7.86
CA GLU A 300 -25.02 -34.92 -7.74
C GLU A 300 -25.75 -34.26 -6.55
N ASP A 301 -25.01 -33.87 -5.50
CA ASP A 301 -25.50 -33.22 -4.29
C ASP A 301 -25.61 -31.69 -4.41
N GLN A 302 -25.10 -31.11 -5.50
CA GLN A 302 -25.04 -29.65 -5.67
C GLN A 302 -26.20 -29.10 -6.52
N ILE A 303 -26.81 -28.02 -6.03
CA ILE A 303 -27.86 -27.32 -6.78
C ILE A 303 -27.22 -26.44 -7.86
N LYS A 304 -27.52 -26.79 -9.12
CA LYS A 304 -27.21 -25.97 -10.31
C LYS A 304 -28.22 -24.83 -10.41
N VAL A 305 -27.74 -23.60 -10.49
CA VAL A 305 -28.56 -22.38 -10.60
C VAL A 305 -28.18 -21.54 -11.82
N ARG A 306 -29.05 -20.60 -12.20
CA ARG A 306 -28.85 -19.67 -13.30
C ARG A 306 -28.33 -18.35 -12.75
N ASP A 307 -27.08 -18.05 -13.04
CA ASP A 307 -26.45 -16.78 -12.66
C ASP A 307 -26.74 -15.70 -13.70
N HIS A 308 -26.87 -14.46 -13.24
CA HIS A 308 -27.20 -13.32 -14.09
C HIS A 308 -26.59 -12.02 -13.55
N HIS A 309 -26.47 -11.04 -14.43
CA HIS A 309 -25.98 -9.72 -14.09
C HIS A 309 -27.05 -8.91 -13.36
N HIS A 310 -26.87 -8.59 -12.08
CA HIS A 310 -27.91 -7.92 -11.28
C HIS A 310 -28.27 -6.50 -11.75
N MET A 311 -27.40 -5.80 -12.49
CA MET A 311 -27.74 -4.50 -13.09
C MET A 311 -28.43 -4.57 -14.47
N THR A 312 -28.28 -5.67 -15.23
CA THR A 312 -28.81 -5.76 -16.61
C THR A 312 -29.80 -6.91 -16.81
N GLY A 313 -29.94 -7.82 -15.84
CA GLY A 313 -30.76 -9.04 -15.94
C GLY A 313 -30.15 -10.13 -16.84
N ARG A 314 -29.07 -9.86 -17.57
CA ARG A 314 -28.51 -10.78 -18.57
C ARG A 314 -27.96 -12.06 -17.95
N TYR A 315 -28.34 -13.20 -18.50
CA TYR A 315 -27.82 -14.51 -18.11
C TYR A 315 -26.32 -14.65 -18.40
N ARG A 316 -25.56 -15.15 -17.42
CA ARG A 316 -24.10 -15.34 -17.51
C ARG A 316 -23.70 -16.78 -17.69
N GLY A 317 -24.34 -17.68 -16.96
CA GLY A 317 -23.98 -19.10 -17.01
C GLY A 317 -24.59 -19.94 -15.91
N ALA A 318 -24.35 -21.23 -15.97
CA ALA A 318 -24.69 -22.15 -14.90
C ALA A 318 -23.69 -21.97 -13.75
N ALA A 319 -24.18 -21.90 -12.52
CA ALA A 319 -23.34 -21.77 -11.34
C ALA A 319 -23.77 -22.71 -10.21
N HIS A 320 -22.85 -23.03 -9.31
CA HIS A 320 -23.24 -23.60 -8.02
C HIS A 320 -24.03 -22.54 -7.25
N GLN A 321 -25.05 -22.96 -6.50
CA GLN A 321 -25.82 -22.05 -5.64
C GLN A 321 -24.90 -21.21 -4.72
N ALA A 322 -23.91 -21.84 -4.10
CA ALA A 322 -22.95 -21.15 -3.24
C ALA A 322 -22.05 -20.16 -4.00
N CYS A 323 -21.61 -20.50 -5.22
CA CYS A 323 -20.82 -19.60 -6.05
C CYS A 323 -21.66 -18.37 -6.44
N ASN A 324 -22.89 -18.58 -6.92
CA ASN A 324 -23.82 -17.51 -7.28
C ASN A 324 -24.08 -16.54 -6.12
N LEU A 325 -24.29 -17.05 -4.90
CA LEU A 325 -24.55 -16.21 -3.73
C LEU A 325 -23.35 -15.35 -3.31
N ASN A 326 -22.12 -15.81 -3.60
CA ASN A 326 -20.89 -15.11 -3.27
C ASN A 326 -20.39 -14.22 -4.42
N PHE A 327 -20.93 -14.38 -5.63
CA PHE A 327 -20.55 -13.63 -6.83
C PHE A 327 -21.38 -12.34 -6.94
N ASN A 328 -21.18 -11.45 -5.97
CA ASN A 328 -21.94 -10.21 -5.86
C ASN A 328 -21.24 -9.04 -6.55
N HIS A 329 -22.05 -8.09 -7.00
CA HIS A 329 -21.56 -6.81 -7.53
C HIS A 329 -20.81 -6.04 -6.46
N SER A 330 -19.77 -5.30 -6.86
CA SER A 330 -19.09 -4.40 -5.96
C SER A 330 -19.97 -3.17 -5.68
N HIS A 331 -20.20 -2.88 -4.41
CA HIS A 331 -20.79 -1.60 -3.96
C HIS A 331 -19.70 -0.52 -3.78
N VAL A 332 -18.46 -0.85 -4.11
CA VAL A 332 -17.33 0.07 -4.09
C VAL A 332 -17.20 0.72 -5.46
N ILE A 333 -17.20 2.05 -5.50
CA ILE A 333 -16.84 2.87 -6.67
C ILE A 333 -15.37 3.27 -6.52
N PRO A 334 -14.48 2.74 -7.37
CA PRO A 334 -13.09 3.14 -7.39
C PRO A 334 -12.94 4.56 -7.95
N VAL A 335 -12.12 5.37 -7.29
CA VAL A 335 -11.74 6.72 -7.72
C VAL A 335 -10.25 6.70 -8.02
N VAL A 336 -9.91 6.71 -9.30
CA VAL A 336 -8.56 6.55 -9.82
C VAL A 336 -7.95 7.92 -10.10
N PHE A 337 -6.83 8.19 -9.44
CA PHE A 337 -5.94 9.31 -9.76
C PHE A 337 -4.59 8.74 -10.21
N HIS A 338 -3.79 9.52 -10.92
CA HIS A 338 -2.44 9.14 -11.31
C HIS A 338 -1.42 9.77 -10.36
N ASN A 339 -0.68 8.95 -9.60
CA ASN A 339 0.20 9.39 -8.52
C ASN A 339 -0.56 10.03 -7.33
N LEU A 340 -1.75 9.51 -7.05
CA LEU A 340 -2.63 9.90 -5.93
C LEU A 340 -1.86 10.07 -4.61
N SER A 341 -1.07 9.05 -4.27
CA SER A 341 -0.40 8.94 -2.97
C SER A 341 0.74 9.94 -2.83
N GLY A 342 1.24 10.46 -3.95
CA GLY A 342 2.36 11.37 -4.03
C GLY A 342 1.95 12.85 -4.06
N TYR A 343 0.73 13.16 -4.46
CA TYR A 343 0.31 14.54 -4.71
C TYR A 343 -1.15 14.82 -4.32
N ASP A 344 -2.13 14.32 -5.09
CA ASP A 344 -3.51 14.79 -5.03
C ASP A 344 -4.22 14.55 -3.70
N ALA A 345 -3.96 13.39 -3.08
CA ALA A 345 -4.59 12.99 -1.84
C ALA A 345 -4.41 14.03 -0.73
N HIS A 346 -3.27 14.73 -0.70
CA HIS A 346 -2.95 15.72 0.33
C HIS A 346 -3.91 16.92 0.32
N PHE A 347 -4.49 17.25 -0.85
CA PHE A 347 -5.36 18.41 -0.99
C PHE A 347 -6.78 18.17 -0.51
N PHE A 348 -7.32 16.96 -0.71
CA PHE A 348 -8.73 16.68 -0.45
C PHE A 348 -9.02 15.69 0.67
N ILE A 349 -8.05 14.90 1.17
CA ILE A 349 -8.34 13.84 2.16
C ILE A 349 -8.99 14.36 3.44
N ARG A 350 -8.60 15.58 3.88
CA ARG A 350 -9.22 16.24 5.04
C ARG A 350 -10.69 16.55 4.77
N GLU A 351 -10.97 17.17 3.63
CA GLU A 351 -12.32 17.53 3.23
C GLU A 351 -13.18 16.29 2.96
N LEU A 352 -12.62 15.21 2.38
CA LEU A 352 -13.30 13.93 2.23
C LEU A 352 -13.70 13.32 3.59
N ALA A 353 -12.83 13.45 4.61
CA ALA A 353 -13.11 12.94 5.94
C ALA A 353 -14.25 13.72 6.63
N THR A 354 -14.32 15.04 6.45
CA THR A 354 -15.25 15.93 7.18
C THR A 354 -16.48 16.38 6.38
N GLY A 355 -16.42 16.38 5.05
CA GLY A 355 -17.38 17.03 4.16
C GLY A 355 -18.74 16.33 4.10
N PHE A 356 -18.80 15.03 4.37
CA PHE A 356 -20.07 14.34 4.63
C PHE A 356 -19.92 13.18 5.62
N PRO A 357 -21.00 12.79 6.33
CA PRO A 357 -20.94 11.74 7.33
C PRO A 357 -20.57 10.36 6.76
N GLY A 358 -19.80 9.62 7.54
CA GLY A 358 -19.36 8.26 7.20
C GLY A 358 -17.87 8.03 7.50
N GLY A 359 -17.53 6.78 7.82
CA GLY A 359 -16.19 6.40 8.25
C GLY A 359 -15.18 6.41 7.09
N ILE A 360 -13.92 6.68 7.40
CA ILE A 360 -12.80 6.51 6.47
C ILE A 360 -11.89 5.38 6.96
N LYS A 361 -11.62 4.42 6.09
CA LYS A 361 -10.65 3.34 6.32
C LYS A 361 -9.38 3.68 5.57
N LEU A 362 -8.24 3.68 6.25
CA LEU A 362 -6.94 4.02 5.68
C LEU A 362 -6.10 2.75 5.52
N LEU A 363 -5.37 2.65 4.41
CA LEU A 363 -4.29 1.69 4.20
C LEU A 363 -2.95 2.47 4.13
N PRO A 364 -2.33 2.79 5.28
CA PRO A 364 -1.14 3.64 5.32
C PRO A 364 0.10 2.92 4.81
N LEU A 365 0.94 3.63 4.05
CA LEU A 365 2.31 3.22 3.76
C LEU A 365 3.26 3.75 4.85
N ASN A 366 3.09 5.02 5.19
CA ASN A 366 3.77 5.68 6.31
C ASN A 366 2.83 6.72 6.93
N LYS A 367 3.36 7.63 7.76
CA LYS A 367 2.54 8.64 8.46
C LYS A 367 1.92 9.69 7.53
N GLU A 368 2.45 9.86 6.32
CA GLU A 368 2.08 10.92 5.38
C GLU A 368 1.44 10.37 4.11
N LYS A 369 1.90 9.20 3.63
CA LYS A 369 1.46 8.56 2.39
C LYS A 369 0.60 7.33 2.68
N TYR A 370 -0.51 7.23 1.96
CA TYR A 370 -1.44 6.10 2.01
C TYR A 370 -1.38 5.33 0.69
N ILE A 371 -1.41 4.00 0.75
CA ILE A 371 -1.55 3.16 -0.45
C ILE A 371 -2.94 3.36 -1.06
N SER A 372 -3.95 3.44 -0.20
CA SER A 372 -5.35 3.66 -0.56
C SER A 372 -6.12 4.11 0.69
N PHE A 373 -7.27 4.74 0.48
CA PHE A 373 -8.24 5.00 1.52
C PHE A 373 -9.65 4.80 0.96
N THR A 374 -10.56 4.37 1.83
CA THR A 374 -11.96 4.10 1.47
C THR A 374 -12.87 4.94 2.35
N LYS A 375 -13.71 5.75 1.71
CA LYS A 375 -14.76 6.54 2.38
C LYS A 375 -16.08 5.79 2.25
N HIS A 376 -16.63 5.39 3.39
CA HIS A 376 -18.01 4.91 3.47
C HIS A 376 -18.97 6.09 3.51
N VAL A 377 -20.06 6.03 2.75
CA VAL A 377 -21.08 7.10 2.71
C VAL A 377 -22.27 6.70 3.59
N GLN A 378 -22.50 7.44 4.68
CA GLN A 378 -23.58 7.11 5.61
C GLN A 378 -24.96 7.14 4.93
N ASN A 379 -25.80 6.17 5.29
CA ASN A 379 -27.14 5.89 4.75
C ASN A 379 -27.17 5.34 3.32
N THR A 380 -26.03 4.94 2.80
CA THR A 380 -25.93 4.22 1.52
C THR A 380 -25.14 2.93 1.72
N SER A 381 -25.22 2.03 0.75
CA SER A 381 -24.33 0.87 0.67
C SER A 381 -23.02 1.17 -0.07
N ILE A 382 -22.82 2.41 -0.52
CA ILE A 382 -21.73 2.80 -1.42
C ILE A 382 -20.48 3.22 -0.65
N ASP A 383 -19.36 2.72 -1.13
CA ASP A 383 -18.01 3.08 -0.68
C ASP A 383 -17.21 3.69 -1.83
N PHE A 384 -16.50 4.79 -1.58
CA PHE A 384 -15.49 5.30 -2.52
C PHE A 384 -14.12 4.80 -2.12
N ARG A 385 -13.47 4.02 -2.99
CA ARG A 385 -12.09 3.55 -2.79
C ARG A 385 -11.16 4.32 -3.70
N PHE A 386 -10.23 5.07 -3.12
CA PHE A 386 -9.28 5.85 -3.89
C PHE A 386 -8.07 4.99 -4.26
N ILE A 387 -7.76 4.93 -5.54
CA ILE A 387 -6.73 4.07 -6.13
C ILE A 387 -5.72 4.94 -6.87
N ASP A 388 -4.45 4.56 -6.71
CA ASP A 388 -3.34 5.19 -7.41
C ASP A 388 -2.96 4.36 -8.65
N SER A 389 -3.27 4.86 -9.84
CA SER A 389 -2.94 4.15 -11.09
C SER A 389 -1.44 3.97 -11.30
N PHE A 390 -0.59 4.82 -10.71
CA PHE A 390 0.86 4.69 -10.81
C PHE A 390 1.39 3.42 -10.12
N ARG A 391 0.62 2.86 -9.15
CA ARG A 391 0.92 1.57 -8.51
C ARG A 391 0.56 0.35 -9.37
N PHE A 392 -0.09 0.57 -10.52
CA PHE A 392 -0.33 -0.44 -11.53
C PHE A 392 0.56 -0.25 -12.76
N MET A 393 0.73 1.01 -13.17
CA MET A 393 1.48 1.41 -14.36
C MET A 393 2.42 2.57 -13.99
N SER A 394 3.64 2.23 -13.61
CA SER A 394 4.63 3.17 -13.06
C SER A 394 5.36 4.01 -14.12
N SER A 395 4.58 4.65 -15.00
CA SER A 395 5.06 5.53 -16.07
C SER A 395 4.15 6.75 -16.17
N SER A 396 4.63 7.83 -16.78
CA SER A 396 3.80 9.04 -16.95
C SER A 396 2.59 8.79 -17.86
N ILE A 397 1.52 9.58 -17.69
CA ILE A 397 0.35 9.56 -18.59
C ILE A 397 0.77 9.75 -20.05
N ASP A 398 1.74 10.63 -20.34
CA ASP A 398 2.22 10.86 -21.70
C ASP A 398 2.79 9.57 -22.32
N THR A 399 3.70 8.91 -21.59
CA THR A 399 4.28 7.62 -21.99
C THR A 399 3.21 6.54 -22.17
N LEU A 400 2.30 6.40 -21.22
CA LEU A 400 1.23 5.40 -21.26
C LEU A 400 0.24 5.66 -22.41
N SER A 401 -0.08 6.93 -22.67
CA SER A 401 -0.94 7.32 -23.79
C SER A 401 -0.29 7.04 -25.14
N SER A 402 1.04 7.08 -25.24
CA SER A 402 1.79 6.78 -26.47
C SER A 402 1.75 5.29 -26.84
N TYR A 403 1.48 4.41 -25.87
CA TYR A 403 1.34 2.97 -26.10
C TYR A 403 -0.05 2.58 -26.62
N LEU A 404 -1.02 3.50 -26.56
CA LEU A 404 -2.36 3.29 -27.08
C LEU A 404 -2.49 3.78 -28.51
N ASP A 405 -3.07 2.92 -29.35
CA ASP A 405 -3.52 3.28 -30.68
C ASP A 405 -4.71 4.24 -30.63
N ASN A 406 -4.94 4.97 -31.72
CA ASN A 406 -6.06 5.92 -31.83
C ASN A 406 -7.44 5.27 -31.68
N GLU A 407 -7.55 3.98 -32.00
CA GLU A 407 -8.78 3.18 -31.86
C GLU A 407 -9.06 2.81 -30.40
N GLN A 408 -8.03 2.78 -29.56
CA GLN A 408 -8.14 2.47 -28.13
C GLN A 408 -8.51 3.69 -27.29
N LYS A 409 -8.33 4.90 -27.81
CA LYS A 409 -8.65 6.19 -27.15
C LYS A 409 -10.12 6.60 -27.35
N THR A 410 -11.02 5.66 -27.08
CA THR A 410 -12.46 5.80 -27.37
C THR A 410 -13.14 6.88 -26.52
N ILE A 411 -12.74 7.01 -25.25
CA ILE A 411 -13.30 7.99 -24.33
C ILE A 411 -12.87 9.39 -24.74
N THR A 412 -11.59 9.58 -25.03
CA THR A 412 -11.06 10.85 -25.55
C THR A 412 -11.73 11.23 -26.87
N ARG A 413 -11.90 10.27 -27.78
CA ARG A 413 -12.59 10.47 -29.08
C ARG A 413 -14.02 10.97 -28.89
N ALA A 414 -14.77 10.40 -27.96
CA ALA A 414 -16.17 10.76 -27.72
C ALA A 414 -16.35 12.22 -27.24
N HIS A 415 -15.29 12.84 -26.71
CA HIS A 415 -15.29 14.22 -26.24
C HIS A 415 -14.72 15.22 -27.25
N CYS A 416 -14.34 14.76 -28.44
CA CYS A 416 -13.85 15.59 -29.54
C CYS A 416 -14.95 15.80 -30.59
N ARG A 417 -15.02 17.00 -31.19
CA ARG A 417 -16.02 17.31 -32.22
C ARG A 417 -15.61 16.79 -33.61
N ASN A 418 -14.31 16.68 -33.85
CA ASN A 418 -13.75 16.31 -35.13
C ASN A 418 -12.40 15.58 -34.97
N ALA A 419 -11.88 15.06 -36.09
CA ALA A 419 -10.63 14.30 -36.10
C ALA A 419 -9.40 15.15 -35.77
N ASN A 420 -9.41 16.45 -36.10
CA ASN A 420 -8.29 17.35 -35.84
C ASN A 420 -8.14 17.62 -34.34
N GLU A 421 -9.25 17.93 -33.65
CA GLU A 421 -9.30 18.06 -32.19
C GLU A 421 -8.78 16.80 -31.52
N PHE A 422 -9.28 15.64 -31.94
CA PHE A 422 -8.82 14.37 -31.38
C PHE A 422 -7.32 14.15 -31.58
N HIS A 423 -6.78 14.42 -32.77
CA HIS A 423 -5.36 14.26 -33.02
C HIS A 423 -4.52 15.09 -32.04
N LEU A 424 -4.97 16.30 -31.70
CA LEU A 424 -4.31 17.15 -30.72
C LEU A 424 -4.39 16.59 -29.29
N LEU A 425 -5.51 15.96 -28.91
CA LEU A 425 -5.73 15.43 -27.55
C LEU A 425 -5.23 13.99 -27.35
N THR A 426 -4.54 13.41 -28.33
CA THR A 426 -4.04 12.01 -28.23
C THR A 426 -2.79 11.84 -27.37
N ARG A 427 -2.14 12.94 -26.98
CA ARG A 427 -0.98 12.97 -26.08
C ARG A 427 -1.22 13.94 -24.94
N LYS A 428 -0.37 13.87 -23.91
CA LYS A 428 -0.47 14.80 -22.78
C LYS A 428 -0.20 16.24 -23.27
N GLY A 429 -1.01 17.18 -22.78
CA GLY A 429 -0.87 18.59 -23.10
C GLY A 429 0.41 19.20 -22.53
N VAL A 430 0.65 20.48 -22.84
CA VAL A 430 1.80 21.24 -22.35
C VAL A 430 1.27 22.40 -21.51
N PHE A 431 1.71 22.55 -20.26
CA PHE A 431 1.15 23.57 -19.36
C PHE A 431 2.24 24.37 -18.63
N PRO A 432 2.12 25.70 -18.52
CA PRO A 432 3.14 26.54 -17.90
C PRO A 432 2.94 26.61 -16.37
N TYR A 433 3.20 25.51 -15.68
CA TYR A 433 2.94 25.36 -14.24
C TYR A 433 3.56 26.46 -13.38
N ASP A 434 4.86 26.73 -13.54
CA ASP A 434 5.59 27.74 -12.76
C ASP A 434 5.14 29.19 -13.08
N TYR A 435 4.50 29.39 -14.24
CA TYR A 435 3.93 30.68 -14.60
C TYR A 435 2.60 30.92 -13.90
N VAL A 436 1.73 29.92 -13.75
CA VAL A 436 0.40 30.06 -13.13
C VAL A 436 0.52 30.10 -11.60
N ASP A 437 0.98 31.25 -11.09
CA ASP A 437 1.20 31.52 -9.66
C ASP A 437 0.10 32.38 -9.01
N SER A 438 -0.92 32.79 -9.76
CA SER A 438 -2.06 33.55 -9.25
C SER A 438 -3.35 33.32 -10.05
N TRP A 439 -4.50 33.70 -9.47
CA TRP A 439 -5.81 33.59 -10.13
C TRP A 439 -5.95 34.55 -11.31
N GLU A 440 -5.31 35.71 -11.26
CA GLU A 440 -5.36 36.74 -12.29
C GLU A 440 -4.77 36.23 -13.61
N LYS A 441 -3.72 35.40 -13.55
CA LYS A 441 -3.09 34.80 -14.73
C LYS A 441 -4.03 33.90 -15.51
N LEU A 442 -5.00 33.27 -14.85
CA LEU A 442 -6.02 32.45 -15.53
C LEU A 442 -6.97 33.30 -16.39
N ASN A 443 -7.03 34.62 -16.16
CA ASN A 443 -7.82 35.55 -16.96
C ASN A 443 -7.04 36.14 -18.16
N GLU A 444 -5.75 35.83 -18.31
CA GLU A 444 -4.96 36.29 -19.45
C GLU A 444 -5.54 35.75 -20.75
N THR A 445 -5.66 36.62 -21.75
CA THR A 445 -6.35 36.33 -23.02
C THR A 445 -5.42 35.90 -24.15
N ALA A 446 -4.16 35.63 -23.83
CA ALA A 446 -3.15 35.18 -24.77
C ALA A 446 -2.36 34.02 -24.17
N LEU A 447 -1.85 33.14 -25.04
CA LEU A 447 -0.92 32.10 -24.61
C LEU A 447 0.40 32.77 -24.13
N PRO A 448 0.92 32.42 -22.95
CA PRO A 448 2.18 32.96 -22.46
C PRO A 448 3.34 32.68 -23.42
N SER A 449 4.40 33.49 -23.36
CA SER A 449 5.60 33.27 -24.17
C SER A 449 6.26 31.93 -23.87
N ARG A 450 7.06 31.40 -24.80
CA ARG A 450 7.79 30.13 -24.62
C ARG A 450 8.64 30.10 -23.34
N ASP A 451 9.25 31.22 -22.97
CA ASP A 451 10.08 31.31 -21.76
C ASP A 451 9.27 31.12 -20.47
N ALA A 452 7.97 31.44 -20.49
CA ALA A 452 7.07 31.22 -19.36
C ALA A 452 6.76 29.74 -19.10
N PHE A 453 7.06 28.84 -20.04
CA PHE A 453 6.90 27.39 -19.88
C PHE A 453 8.13 26.70 -19.24
N PHE A 454 9.12 27.47 -18.77
CA PHE A 454 10.28 26.92 -18.08
C PHE A 454 9.87 26.21 -16.79
N SER A 455 10.28 24.95 -16.64
CA SER A 455 10.01 24.17 -15.43
C SER A 455 11.16 24.27 -14.44
N GLN A 456 10.93 24.86 -13.26
CA GLN A 456 11.96 24.91 -12.21
C GLN A 456 12.26 23.51 -11.64
N LEU A 457 11.24 22.65 -11.58
CA LEU A 457 11.36 21.29 -11.05
C LEU A 457 12.29 20.42 -11.90
N LYS A 458 12.18 20.51 -13.23
CA LYS A 458 13.05 19.77 -14.18
C LYS A 458 14.31 20.55 -14.55
N ASN A 459 14.34 21.86 -14.27
CA ASN A 459 15.36 22.79 -14.74
C ASN A 459 15.53 22.74 -16.27
N GLU A 460 14.40 22.73 -16.98
CA GLU A 460 14.33 22.53 -18.43
C GLU A 460 13.35 23.54 -19.07
N ALA A 461 13.71 24.03 -20.26
CA ALA A 461 12.81 24.81 -21.10
C ALA A 461 11.92 23.89 -21.95
N VAL A 462 10.72 24.37 -22.31
CA VAL A 462 9.84 23.64 -23.24
C VAL A 462 10.50 23.51 -24.62
N SER A 463 10.28 22.37 -25.28
CA SER A 463 10.74 22.17 -26.66
C SER A 463 9.95 23.06 -27.63
N GLU A 464 10.55 23.37 -28.79
CA GLU A 464 9.88 24.16 -29.83
C GLU A 464 8.62 23.45 -30.35
N ALA A 465 8.69 22.13 -30.55
CA ALA A 465 7.57 21.31 -30.99
C ALA A 465 6.42 21.28 -29.97
N ASP A 466 6.73 21.21 -28.67
CA ASP A 466 5.71 21.21 -27.61
C ASP A 466 5.05 22.59 -27.47
N TYR A 467 5.81 23.68 -27.64
CA TYR A 467 5.23 25.02 -27.65
C TYR A 467 4.36 25.28 -28.90
N GLU A 468 4.79 24.81 -30.08
CA GLU A 468 3.97 24.86 -31.30
C GLU A 468 2.68 24.05 -31.12
N HIS A 469 2.75 22.88 -30.48
CA HIS A 469 1.57 22.10 -30.12
C HIS A 469 0.61 22.89 -29.21
N ALA A 470 1.11 23.60 -28.20
CA ALA A 470 0.28 24.48 -27.36
C ALA A 470 -0.42 25.59 -28.16
N ASN A 471 0.27 26.21 -29.13
CA ASN A 471 -0.32 27.20 -30.03
C ASN A 471 -1.41 26.61 -30.92
N ASN A 472 -1.19 25.39 -31.43
CA ASN A 472 -2.17 24.66 -32.23
C ASN A 472 -3.43 24.33 -31.42
N ILE A 473 -3.29 23.93 -30.15
CA ILE A 473 -4.44 23.73 -29.26
C ILE A 473 -5.17 25.06 -29.02
N TRP A 474 -4.45 26.12 -28.67
CA TRP A 474 -5.04 27.44 -28.42
C TRP A 474 -5.89 27.93 -29.58
N SER A 475 -5.37 27.78 -30.80
CA SER A 475 -6.02 28.21 -32.03
C SER A 475 -7.19 27.30 -32.43
N THR A 476 -6.98 25.98 -32.39
CA THR A 476 -7.97 24.98 -32.86
C THR A 476 -9.21 24.92 -31.98
N PHE A 477 -9.04 25.05 -30.67
CA PHE A 477 -10.14 25.04 -29.69
C PHE A 477 -10.69 26.45 -29.41
N GLU A 478 -10.25 27.45 -30.18
CA GLU A 478 -10.67 28.85 -30.09
C GLU A 478 -10.57 29.46 -28.69
N ILE A 479 -9.54 29.09 -27.94
CA ILE A 479 -9.36 29.38 -26.52
C ILE A 479 -9.23 30.89 -26.30
N LYS A 480 -9.97 31.41 -25.32
CA LYS A 480 -10.02 32.85 -25.01
C LYS A 480 -9.24 33.24 -23.79
N THR A 481 -9.03 32.33 -22.84
CA THR A 481 -8.27 32.61 -21.62
C THR A 481 -7.37 31.44 -21.22
N LEU A 482 -6.31 31.73 -20.46
CA LEU A 482 -5.43 30.70 -19.91
C LEU A 482 -6.18 29.74 -18.97
N GLY A 483 -7.24 30.20 -18.31
CA GLY A 483 -8.17 29.34 -17.58
C GLY A 483 -8.83 28.31 -18.49
N GLN A 484 -9.40 28.72 -19.63
CA GLN A 484 -10.00 27.77 -20.58
C GLN A 484 -8.97 26.78 -21.14
N TYR A 485 -7.72 27.22 -21.33
CA TYR A 485 -6.61 26.35 -21.68
C TYR A 485 -6.35 25.29 -20.59
N SER A 486 -6.32 25.72 -19.32
CA SER A 486 -6.17 24.82 -18.17
C SER A 486 -7.33 23.82 -18.05
N ASP A 487 -8.57 24.24 -18.30
CA ASP A 487 -9.72 23.32 -18.25
C ASP A 487 -9.61 22.22 -19.30
N LEU A 488 -9.18 22.59 -20.52
CA LEU A 488 -8.97 21.63 -21.61
C LEU A 488 -7.77 20.72 -21.32
N TYR A 489 -6.70 21.26 -20.76
CA TYR A 489 -5.54 20.50 -20.31
C TYR A 489 -5.96 19.42 -19.31
N LEU A 490 -6.65 19.82 -18.25
CA LEU A 490 -7.10 18.92 -17.19
C LEU A 490 -8.11 17.89 -17.70
N MET A 491 -9.03 18.30 -18.60
CA MET A 491 -9.93 17.36 -19.27
C MET A 491 -9.15 16.31 -20.05
N THR A 492 -8.12 16.71 -20.80
CA THR A 492 -7.30 15.79 -21.59
C THR A 492 -6.60 14.77 -20.70
N ASP A 493 -6.00 15.19 -19.59
CA ASP A 493 -5.32 14.28 -18.66
C ASP A 493 -6.28 13.26 -18.03
N VAL A 494 -7.49 13.69 -17.64
CA VAL A 494 -8.53 12.80 -17.10
C VAL A 494 -9.03 11.80 -18.13
N LEU A 495 -9.29 12.24 -19.36
CA LEU A 495 -9.82 11.37 -20.41
C LEU A 495 -8.76 10.36 -20.89
N LEU A 496 -7.50 10.79 -21.03
CA LEU A 496 -6.39 9.90 -21.34
C LEU A 496 -6.17 8.88 -20.22
N LEU A 497 -6.22 9.30 -18.95
CA LEU A 497 -6.15 8.38 -17.81
C LEU A 497 -7.27 7.33 -17.86
N ALA A 498 -8.49 7.74 -18.20
CA ALA A 498 -9.62 6.82 -18.35
C ALA A 498 -9.37 5.82 -19.50
N ASP A 499 -8.94 6.28 -20.67
CA ASP A 499 -8.60 5.40 -21.81
C ASP A 499 -7.48 4.41 -21.44
N ILE A 500 -6.39 4.89 -20.83
CA ILE A 500 -5.26 4.07 -20.37
C ILE A 500 -5.74 2.96 -19.42
N PHE A 501 -6.49 3.34 -18.39
CA PHE A 501 -6.86 2.39 -17.35
C PHE A 501 -7.97 1.45 -17.81
N GLU A 502 -8.94 1.88 -18.63
CA GLU A 502 -9.95 0.98 -19.21
C GLU A 502 -9.32 -0.04 -20.16
N ASN A 503 -8.33 0.34 -20.98
CA ASN A 503 -7.59 -0.62 -21.81
C ASN A 503 -6.79 -1.62 -20.97
N PHE A 504 -6.21 -1.15 -19.86
CA PHE A 504 -5.55 -2.03 -18.88
C PHE A 504 -6.55 -3.01 -18.24
N ARG A 505 -7.73 -2.54 -17.84
CA ARG A 505 -8.83 -3.37 -17.31
C ARG A 505 -9.23 -4.45 -18.29
N ASP A 506 -9.49 -4.09 -19.55
CA ASP A 506 -9.91 -5.05 -20.57
C ASP A 506 -8.82 -6.08 -20.88
N THR A 507 -7.55 -5.66 -20.86
CA THR A 507 -6.42 -6.57 -20.99
C THR A 507 -6.36 -7.57 -19.83
N CYS A 508 -6.49 -7.10 -18.57
CA CYS A 508 -6.49 -7.97 -17.40
C CYS A 508 -7.70 -8.92 -17.36
N LEU A 509 -8.88 -8.46 -17.75
CA LEU A 509 -10.08 -9.30 -17.84
C LEU A 509 -9.94 -10.36 -18.93
N ARG A 510 -9.37 -10.02 -20.09
CA ARG A 510 -9.12 -10.99 -21.16
C ARG A 510 -8.06 -12.04 -20.78
N THR A 511 -6.97 -11.60 -20.14
CA THR A 511 -5.82 -12.47 -19.83
C THR A 511 -6.02 -13.28 -18.55
N TYR A 512 -6.45 -12.64 -17.46
CA TYR A 512 -6.53 -13.24 -16.13
C TYR A 512 -7.97 -13.51 -15.67
N ARG A 513 -8.96 -12.93 -16.35
CA ARG A 513 -10.36 -12.84 -15.90
C ARG A 513 -10.50 -12.17 -14.54
N LEU A 514 -9.69 -11.16 -14.28
CA LEU A 514 -9.73 -10.37 -13.04
C LEU A 514 -9.76 -8.88 -13.40
N ASP A 515 -10.66 -8.13 -12.78
CA ASP A 515 -10.71 -6.67 -12.95
C ASP A 515 -9.71 -6.00 -11.99
N PRO A 516 -8.71 -5.23 -12.48
CA PRO A 516 -7.70 -4.60 -11.65
C PRO A 516 -8.29 -3.61 -10.64
N LEU A 517 -9.50 -3.09 -10.86
CA LEU A 517 -10.16 -2.15 -9.95
C LEU A 517 -10.60 -2.75 -8.60
N HIS A 518 -10.61 -4.08 -8.45
CA HIS A 518 -10.81 -4.71 -7.15
C HIS A 518 -9.55 -4.69 -6.27
N TYR A 519 -8.40 -4.39 -6.87
CA TYR A 519 -7.09 -4.45 -6.23
C TYR A 519 -6.57 -3.05 -5.90
N TYR A 520 -5.54 -2.99 -5.06
CA TYR A 520 -4.88 -1.72 -4.71
C TYR A 520 -3.62 -1.45 -5.53
N THR A 521 -2.98 -2.50 -6.06
CA THR A 521 -1.66 -2.43 -6.73
C THR A 521 -1.49 -3.57 -7.74
N ALA A 522 -0.57 -3.42 -8.69
CA ALA A 522 -0.21 -4.48 -9.63
C ALA A 522 0.31 -5.77 -8.95
N PRO A 523 1.18 -5.73 -7.91
CA PRO A 523 1.59 -6.94 -7.20
C PRO A 523 0.44 -7.75 -6.61
N GLY A 524 -0.57 -7.08 -6.04
CA GLY A 524 -1.75 -7.75 -5.50
C GLY A 524 -2.58 -8.44 -6.60
N LEU A 525 -2.75 -7.77 -7.74
CA LEU A 525 -3.42 -8.36 -8.91
C LEU A 525 -2.63 -9.55 -9.48
N ALA A 526 -1.32 -9.40 -9.65
CA ALA A 526 -0.45 -10.43 -10.22
C ALA A 526 -0.41 -11.68 -9.33
N PHE A 527 -0.42 -11.49 -8.01
CA PHE A 527 -0.44 -12.59 -7.04
C PHE A 527 -1.74 -13.39 -7.12
N ASP A 528 -2.90 -12.72 -7.14
CA ASP A 528 -4.19 -13.39 -7.30
C ASP A 528 -4.33 -14.03 -8.69
N ALA A 529 -3.82 -13.38 -9.75
CA ALA A 529 -3.79 -13.94 -11.08
C ALA A 529 -2.96 -15.24 -11.14
N MET A 530 -1.80 -15.27 -10.47
CA MET A 530 -0.97 -16.48 -10.34
C MET A 530 -1.74 -17.60 -9.65
N LEU A 531 -2.35 -17.34 -8.49
CA LEU A 531 -3.13 -18.35 -7.78
C LEU A 531 -4.30 -18.89 -8.62
N LYS A 532 -4.96 -18.01 -9.38
CA LYS A 532 -6.11 -18.37 -10.22
C LYS A 532 -5.71 -19.19 -11.44
N VAL A 533 -4.66 -18.78 -12.15
CA VAL A 533 -4.24 -19.40 -13.41
C VAL A 533 -3.61 -20.76 -13.17
N THR A 534 -2.89 -20.93 -12.05
CA THR A 534 -2.18 -22.18 -11.73
C THR A 534 -3.01 -23.14 -10.88
N ASP A 535 -4.08 -22.67 -10.22
CA ASP A 535 -4.82 -23.40 -9.17
C ASP A 535 -3.93 -23.98 -8.05
N VAL A 536 -2.74 -23.38 -7.87
CA VAL A 536 -1.77 -23.83 -6.85
C VAL A 536 -2.31 -23.60 -5.45
N LYS A 537 -1.94 -24.51 -4.55
CA LYS A 537 -2.19 -24.39 -3.10
C LYS A 537 -0.86 -24.28 -2.40
N LEU A 538 -0.64 -23.14 -1.75
CA LEU A 538 0.59 -22.87 -1.01
C LEU A 538 0.32 -23.02 0.48
N GLU A 539 1.14 -23.80 1.17
CA GLU A 539 1.11 -23.87 2.62
C GLU A 539 1.85 -22.68 3.22
N LEU A 540 1.19 -21.95 4.11
CA LEU A 540 1.79 -20.88 4.88
C LEU A 540 2.46 -21.47 6.12
N LEU A 541 3.66 -20.94 6.45
CA LEU A 541 4.38 -21.29 7.68
C LEU A 541 3.54 -20.93 8.90
N SER A 542 3.18 -21.94 9.69
CA SER A 542 2.41 -21.80 10.93
C SER A 542 3.27 -21.85 12.20
N ASP A 543 4.58 -22.08 12.06
CA ASP A 543 5.57 -22.04 13.13
C ASP A 543 6.43 -20.77 13.05
N ILE A 544 6.59 -20.08 14.18
CA ILE A 544 7.31 -18.81 14.23
C ILE A 544 8.82 -18.98 14.03
N ASP A 545 9.40 -20.08 14.50
CA ASP A 545 10.84 -20.32 14.38
C ASP A 545 11.20 -20.72 12.95
N GLN A 546 10.32 -21.47 12.24
CA GLN A 546 10.45 -21.69 10.80
C GLN A 546 10.39 -20.38 10.00
N MET A 547 9.40 -19.54 10.29
CA MET A 547 9.25 -18.25 9.61
C MET A 547 10.48 -17.35 9.83
N MET A 548 10.97 -17.25 11.07
CA MET A 548 12.18 -16.48 11.39
C MET A 548 13.43 -17.05 10.72
N PHE A 549 13.53 -18.37 10.60
CA PHE A 549 14.62 -19.05 9.90
C PHE A 549 14.64 -18.62 8.42
N ILE A 550 13.51 -18.71 7.73
CA ILE A 550 13.40 -18.28 6.33
C ILE A 550 13.67 -16.78 6.18
N GLU A 551 13.04 -15.92 6.99
CA GLU A 551 13.28 -14.47 6.92
C GLU A 551 14.75 -14.10 7.10
N SER A 552 15.48 -14.79 7.97
CA SER A 552 16.91 -14.57 8.18
C SER A 552 17.78 -14.97 6.98
N GLY A 553 17.28 -15.88 6.14
CA GLY A 553 17.95 -16.35 4.93
C GLY A 553 17.63 -15.54 3.67
N ILE A 554 16.59 -14.70 3.67
CA ILE A 554 16.22 -13.89 2.50
C ILE A 554 17.36 -12.91 2.16
N ARG A 555 17.75 -12.86 0.88
CA ARG A 555 18.71 -11.91 0.32
C ARG A 555 18.09 -11.18 -0.87
N GLY A 556 18.53 -9.94 -1.08
CA GLY A 556 18.18 -9.17 -2.28
C GLY A 556 19.05 -9.56 -3.48
N GLY A 557 18.90 -8.81 -4.57
CA GLY A 557 19.79 -8.95 -5.73
C GLY A 557 21.25 -8.64 -5.35
N VAL A 558 22.19 -9.42 -5.88
CA VAL A 558 23.62 -9.19 -5.66
C VAL A 558 24.04 -7.94 -6.43
N ALA A 559 24.40 -6.88 -5.69
CA ALA A 559 24.95 -5.66 -6.22
C ALA A 559 26.39 -5.48 -5.71
N GLN A 560 27.34 -5.35 -6.64
CA GLN A 560 28.75 -5.30 -6.29
C GLN A 560 29.44 -4.11 -6.98
N CYS A 561 30.18 -3.34 -6.20
CA CYS A 561 31.03 -2.26 -6.70
C CYS A 561 32.47 -2.74 -6.77
N SER A 562 32.94 -3.08 -7.98
CA SER A 562 34.34 -3.47 -8.20
C SER A 562 35.26 -2.26 -8.19
N MET A 563 36.47 -2.43 -7.63
CA MET A 563 37.54 -1.43 -7.66
C MET A 563 38.32 -1.42 -8.99
N ARG A 564 38.04 -2.37 -9.89
CA ARG A 564 38.72 -2.47 -11.19
C ARG A 564 38.12 -1.46 -12.17
N TYR A 565 38.96 -0.58 -12.71
CA TYR A 565 38.56 0.39 -13.72
C TYR A 565 38.81 -0.17 -15.13
N ALA A 566 37.76 -0.26 -15.93
CA ALA A 566 37.85 -0.54 -17.36
C ALA A 566 37.27 0.64 -18.14
N LYS A 567 37.93 1.02 -19.23
CA LYS A 567 37.50 2.11 -20.11
C LYS A 567 37.44 1.60 -21.54
N ALA A 568 36.29 1.77 -22.19
CA ALA A 568 36.17 1.52 -23.62
C ALA A 568 37.09 2.47 -24.41
N ASN A 569 37.70 1.94 -25.47
CA ASN A 569 38.40 2.71 -26.49
C ASN A 569 38.13 2.06 -27.84
N ASN A 570 37.07 2.45 -28.54
CA ASN A 570 36.76 1.86 -29.84
C ASN A 570 36.26 2.90 -30.85
N PRO A 571 36.33 2.60 -32.16
CA PRO A 571 36.01 3.57 -33.22
C PRO A 571 34.59 4.16 -33.17
N TYR A 572 33.63 3.46 -32.55
CA TYR A 572 32.25 3.93 -32.43
C TYR A 572 32.09 5.09 -31.42
N MET A 573 33.11 5.35 -30.60
CA MET A 573 33.12 6.45 -29.63
C MET A 573 33.40 7.83 -30.25
N LYS A 574 33.57 7.90 -31.59
CA LYS A 574 33.79 9.14 -32.36
C LYS A 574 34.92 9.98 -31.78
N GLU A 575 34.66 11.23 -31.38
CA GLU A 575 35.64 12.18 -30.85
C GLU A 575 36.36 11.70 -29.57
N LYS A 576 35.79 10.71 -28.86
CA LYS A 576 36.40 10.12 -27.66
C LYS A 576 37.30 8.92 -27.95
N TYR A 577 37.36 8.44 -29.19
CA TYR A 577 38.25 7.36 -29.59
C TYR A 577 39.69 7.85 -29.73
N ASN A 578 40.64 7.15 -29.12
CA ASN A 578 42.06 7.43 -29.27
C ASN A 578 42.74 6.32 -30.10
N PRO A 579 43.16 6.60 -31.35
CA PRO A 579 43.79 5.61 -32.21
C PRO A 579 45.19 5.18 -31.73
N ASN A 580 45.79 5.91 -30.78
CA ASN A 580 47.09 5.58 -30.20
C ASN A 580 46.98 4.60 -29.00
N LEU A 581 45.76 4.26 -28.58
CA LEU A 581 45.51 3.29 -27.52
C LEU A 581 44.92 2.01 -28.10
N GLU A 582 45.11 0.89 -27.40
CA GLU A 582 44.54 -0.40 -27.80
C GLU A 582 43.01 -0.31 -27.90
N THR A 583 42.44 -1.02 -28.88
CA THR A 583 40.99 -1.06 -29.06
C THR A 583 40.36 -1.93 -27.97
N ALA A 584 39.48 -1.32 -27.17
CA ALA A 584 38.77 -1.97 -26.08
C ALA A 584 37.25 -1.74 -26.18
N TYR A 585 36.49 -2.81 -26.03
CA TYR A 585 35.03 -2.79 -25.99
C TYR A 585 34.54 -3.14 -24.58
N LEU A 586 33.45 -2.50 -24.16
CA LEU A 586 32.70 -2.90 -22.98
C LEU A 586 31.44 -3.61 -23.47
N MET A 587 31.19 -4.80 -22.93
CA MET A 587 30.03 -5.60 -23.25
C MET A 587 29.08 -5.61 -22.06
N TYR A 588 27.82 -5.32 -22.33
CA TYR A 588 26.74 -5.35 -21.35
C TYR A 588 25.90 -6.59 -21.58
N TYR A 589 25.77 -7.41 -20.54
CA TYR A 589 24.89 -8.57 -20.53
C TYR A 589 23.76 -8.29 -19.55
N ASP A 590 22.54 -8.60 -19.98
CA ASP A 590 21.35 -8.52 -19.17
C ASP A 590 20.56 -9.81 -19.34
N ILE A 591 20.12 -10.39 -18.22
CA ILE A 591 19.33 -11.62 -18.25
C ILE A 591 17.87 -11.21 -18.37
N ASN A 592 17.27 -11.53 -19.52
CA ASN A 592 15.85 -11.29 -19.75
C ASN A 592 15.00 -12.00 -18.69
N ASN A 593 14.28 -11.24 -17.87
CA ASN A 593 13.36 -11.76 -16.85
C ASN A 593 14.01 -12.76 -15.87
N LEU A 594 15.15 -12.40 -15.28
CA LEU A 594 15.91 -13.25 -14.35
C LEU A 594 15.04 -13.96 -13.31
N TYR A 595 14.25 -13.21 -12.53
CA TYR A 595 13.40 -13.82 -11.50
C TYR A 595 12.28 -14.68 -12.07
N GLY A 596 11.71 -14.30 -13.22
CA GLY A 596 10.69 -15.13 -13.87
C GLY A 596 11.25 -16.47 -14.34
N ALA A 597 12.49 -16.50 -14.83
CA ALA A 597 13.17 -17.74 -15.14
C ALA A 597 13.40 -18.58 -13.89
N SER A 598 13.89 -17.97 -12.79
CA SER A 598 14.05 -18.68 -11.50
C SER A 598 12.72 -19.20 -10.94
N MET A 599 11.61 -18.51 -11.19
CA MET A 599 10.27 -18.94 -10.78
C MET A 599 9.72 -20.10 -11.62
N CYS A 600 10.36 -20.48 -12.72
CA CYS A 600 10.03 -21.67 -13.50
C CYS A 600 10.73 -22.94 -12.99
N GLU A 601 11.66 -22.81 -12.05
CA GLU A 601 12.34 -23.94 -11.42
C GLU A 601 11.49 -24.55 -10.30
N PHE A 602 11.93 -25.70 -9.77
CA PHE A 602 11.27 -26.37 -8.64
C PHE A 602 11.38 -25.52 -7.36
N LEU A 603 10.24 -25.13 -6.80
CA LEU A 603 10.14 -24.26 -5.62
C LEU A 603 9.30 -24.90 -4.51
N PRO A 604 9.62 -24.64 -3.22
CA PRO A 604 8.90 -25.23 -2.11
C PRO A 604 7.47 -24.68 -1.99
N CYS A 605 6.48 -25.57 -1.87
CA CYS A 605 5.07 -25.21 -1.85
C CYS A 605 4.31 -25.68 -0.59
N SER A 606 4.72 -26.79 0.04
CA SER A 606 4.02 -27.38 1.20
C SER A 606 4.93 -28.22 2.10
N ASP A 607 4.35 -28.76 3.18
CA ASP A 607 4.90 -29.77 4.09
C ASP A 607 6.17 -29.33 4.85
N PHE A 608 6.22 -28.04 5.17
CA PHE A 608 7.34 -27.42 5.89
C PHE A 608 7.54 -28.04 7.29
N SER A 609 8.69 -28.66 7.50
CA SER A 609 9.07 -29.27 8.77
C SER A 609 10.57 -29.09 9.04
N PHE A 610 10.94 -29.08 10.32
CA PHE A 610 12.35 -29.19 10.69
C PHE A 610 12.77 -30.66 10.63
N VAL A 611 13.99 -30.91 10.15
CA VAL A 611 14.57 -32.25 10.09
C VAL A 611 15.32 -32.54 11.39
N ASP A 612 14.98 -33.64 12.05
CA ASP A 612 15.63 -34.06 13.31
C ASP A 612 16.99 -34.76 13.08
N ASP A 613 17.16 -35.46 11.96
CA ASP A 613 18.34 -36.28 11.66
C ASP A 613 19.16 -35.72 10.48
N ILE A 614 19.80 -34.59 10.71
CA ILE A 614 20.56 -33.89 9.66
C ILE A 614 21.83 -34.63 9.22
N GLN A 615 22.36 -35.53 10.05
CA GLN A 615 23.66 -36.18 9.84
C GLN A 615 23.63 -37.24 8.73
N ASN A 616 22.44 -37.77 8.42
CA ASN A 616 22.24 -38.80 7.41
C ASN A 616 21.79 -38.23 6.05
N LEU A 617 21.72 -36.90 5.90
CA LEU A 617 21.35 -36.24 4.66
C LEU A 617 22.56 -36.00 3.75
N ASP A 618 22.52 -36.57 2.54
CA ASP A 618 23.48 -36.26 1.49
C ASP A 618 23.02 -35.02 0.70
N ILE A 619 23.26 -33.83 1.27
CA ILE A 619 22.82 -32.55 0.70
C ILE A 619 23.54 -32.26 -0.63
N LEU A 620 24.81 -32.67 -0.77
CA LEU A 620 25.65 -32.30 -1.91
C LEU A 620 25.28 -33.04 -3.19
N ASN A 621 24.70 -34.24 -3.07
CA ASN A 621 24.25 -35.05 -4.22
C ASN A 621 22.72 -35.08 -4.35
N HIS A 622 22.00 -34.21 -3.64
CA HIS A 622 20.54 -34.14 -3.70
C HIS A 622 20.08 -33.49 -5.01
N PRO A 623 19.15 -34.10 -5.77
CA PRO A 623 18.69 -33.52 -7.03
C PRO A 623 17.89 -32.22 -6.85
N ASP A 624 18.10 -31.25 -7.75
CA ASP A 624 17.39 -29.97 -7.76
C ASP A 624 15.89 -30.12 -8.08
N ASP A 625 15.48 -31.21 -8.75
CA ASP A 625 14.11 -31.54 -9.15
C ASP A 625 13.42 -32.54 -8.20
N SER A 626 14.01 -32.79 -7.03
CA SER A 626 13.44 -33.70 -6.04
C SER A 626 12.12 -33.19 -5.46
N ASP A 627 11.20 -34.12 -5.16
CA ASP A 627 9.94 -33.83 -4.47
C ASP A 627 10.13 -33.18 -3.08
N VAL A 628 11.30 -33.39 -2.45
CA VAL A 628 11.65 -32.82 -1.14
C VAL A 628 12.87 -31.93 -1.29
N GLY A 629 12.75 -30.65 -0.96
CA GLY A 629 13.87 -29.71 -0.91
C GLY A 629 14.39 -29.47 0.51
N TYR A 630 15.64 -29.00 0.63
CA TYR A 630 16.26 -28.66 1.92
C TYR A 630 16.71 -27.20 1.94
N ILE A 631 16.47 -26.52 3.07
CA ILE A 631 17.03 -25.20 3.36
C ILE A 631 17.91 -25.36 4.59
N VAL A 632 19.19 -25.02 4.47
CA VAL A 632 20.21 -25.30 5.48
C VAL A 632 20.86 -24.02 6.00
N ASP A 633 21.14 -24.02 7.30
CA ASP A 633 21.96 -23.01 8.00
C ASP A 633 23.25 -23.73 8.39
N CYS A 634 24.36 -23.33 7.79
CA CYS A 634 25.63 -24.06 7.85
C CYS A 634 26.83 -23.11 7.86
N ASP A 635 27.92 -23.59 8.46
CA ASP A 635 29.22 -22.94 8.39
C ASP A 635 29.96 -23.41 7.12
N LEU A 636 30.46 -22.45 6.32
CA LEU A 636 31.23 -22.74 5.11
C LEU A 636 32.72 -22.52 5.39
N GLU A 637 33.55 -23.54 5.14
CA GLU A 637 35.00 -23.36 5.08
C GLU A 637 35.35 -22.65 3.76
N TYR A 638 36.05 -21.52 3.84
CA TYR A 638 36.42 -20.74 2.66
C TYR A 638 37.93 -20.60 2.50
N PRO A 639 38.56 -21.51 1.71
CA PRO A 639 40.01 -21.58 1.59
C PRO A 639 40.67 -20.31 1.04
N LEU A 640 41.85 -19.96 1.57
CA LEU A 640 42.60 -18.75 1.23
C LEU A 640 42.94 -18.65 -0.26
N GLU A 641 43.19 -19.77 -0.91
CA GLU A 641 43.47 -19.86 -2.34
C GLU A 641 42.31 -19.34 -3.22
N CYS A 642 41.06 -19.43 -2.73
CA CYS A 642 39.88 -18.96 -3.45
C CYS A 642 39.66 -17.45 -3.31
N HIS A 643 40.21 -16.81 -2.26
CA HIS A 643 39.90 -15.41 -1.93
C HIS A 643 40.26 -14.45 -3.06
N ARG A 644 41.41 -14.67 -3.72
CA ARG A 644 41.85 -13.84 -4.85
C ARG A 644 40.99 -14.06 -6.10
N LEU A 645 40.52 -15.29 -6.32
CA LEU A 645 39.73 -15.64 -7.51
C LEU A 645 38.32 -15.06 -7.42
N HIS A 646 37.71 -15.11 -6.24
CA HIS A 646 36.34 -14.61 -6.03
C HIS A 646 36.31 -13.20 -5.41
N SER A 647 37.43 -12.45 -5.46
CA SER A 647 37.46 -11.09 -4.91
C SER A 647 36.42 -10.17 -5.56
N ASP A 648 36.10 -10.46 -6.82
CA ASP A 648 35.12 -9.73 -7.61
C ASP A 648 33.70 -10.30 -7.43
N LEU A 649 33.49 -11.48 -6.86
CA LEU A 649 32.14 -11.97 -6.58
C LEU A 649 32.24 -13.00 -5.45
N PRO A 650 32.29 -12.55 -4.18
CA PRO A 650 32.47 -13.46 -3.06
C PRO A 650 31.27 -14.42 -2.98
N LEU A 651 31.57 -15.68 -2.66
CA LEU A 651 30.55 -16.69 -2.43
C LEU A 651 29.83 -16.44 -1.10
N ALA A 652 28.52 -16.67 -1.07
CA ALA A 652 27.67 -16.55 0.11
C ALA A 652 27.83 -15.22 0.91
N PRO A 653 27.63 -14.05 0.28
CA PRO A 653 27.75 -12.77 0.99
C PRO A 653 26.67 -12.63 2.08
N GLU A 654 27.07 -12.17 3.26
CA GLU A 654 26.17 -11.86 4.38
C GLU A 654 25.79 -10.38 4.44
N HIS A 655 24.67 -10.08 5.12
CA HIS A 655 24.29 -8.71 5.45
C HIS A 655 25.28 -8.13 6.48
N LEU A 656 25.91 -7.01 6.13
CA LEU A 656 26.74 -6.22 7.06
C LEU A 656 25.90 -5.51 8.14
#